data_AF-A0A199VPY6-F1
#
_entry.id   AF-A0A199VPY6-F1
#
_cell.length_a   1.000
_cell.length_b   1.000
_cell.length_c   1.000
_cell.angle_alpha   90.00
_cell.angle_beta   90.00
_cell.angle_gamma   90.00
#
_symmetry.space_group_name_H-M   'P 1'
#
loop_
_entity.id
_entity.type
_entity.pdbx_description
1 polymer ?
#
loop_
_entity_poly.entity_id
_entity_poly.type
_entity_poly.pdbx_seq_one_letter_code
_entity_poly.pdbx_strand_id
1 'polypeptide(L)'
;MSSLSRELVFLILQFLDEEKFKETVHKLEQESGFYFNMKYFEDEVQNGNWDDVEKYLSGFTKVDDNRYSMKIFFEIRKQKYLEALDKHDRAKAVDILVKDLKVFASFNEELFKEITQLLILENFRENEQLSKYGDTKSARAIMLVELKKLIEANPLFRDKLQFPNLKNSRLRTLINQSLNWQHQLCKNPRPNPDIKTLFVDHSCGQPNGARAPSPANNPLLGSIPKPGGFPPLGAHGPFQPTPAAVPTPLGWMSNPPAVTHPAISGGAIGLGAPTNPAALLKHPRTPTTANSTIDYPSADSDHVSKRTRPIGISDEVNLPVNILPVTYPQSHSQAMYAPDDLPKTVARILNQGSAPMSMDFHPIQQTILLVGTNVGEIGLWDVGTREKLVSRNFKVWELAQCTMILQAALVKDPGVSVNRVIWCPDGSLFGVAYSKHIVQIYSYHGGNDIRQHLEIDAHVGGVNDIAFAHPNKQLSIITCGDDKTIKVWDATTGTKQHTFEGHDAPVYSVCPHYKESIQFIFSTALDGKIKAWLYDNLGSRVDYDAPGHWCTTMAYSADGTRLFSCGTSKDGESYIVEWNETEGAVKRTYLGFRKRSLGVVQFDTTRNRYLAAGDEFLIKFWDMDNINLLTTIDADGGLPASPRIRFNKEGALLAVSTHDNGIKILANADGLRLLRSLENRSFDASRVVSESMTKPMVNPLSAAAAAAVAAAAAAAVATSSGFTDRNAPPVPVANGDSRNLVDVKPRITDESMDKSKIWKLTEINEPTQCRSLRLADNLRTSKISRLIYTNSGVAILALASNAIHLLWKWPRNERNSTGKATASVSPQLWQPPSGILMTNDITDTNPEEAVHCFALSKNDSYVMSASGGKISLFNMMTFKTMTTFMAPPPAATFLAFHPQDNNIIAIGMDDSTIQIYNVRVDEVKSKLRGHSKRITGLAFSNVLNVLVSSGADAQICVWSTDGWEKQRSRFLPIPSGRTPSNISDTRVQFHQDQVHFLAVHETQLAIYETTKLECVKQWSVRENAAPISHATFSCDSQLVYASFLDATVCIFNASHLRLRCRVLPAAYLPPNVRFSSANVHPLVITAHPSEPNQFALGLTDGGVHVLEPLESEGKWGVPPPAENGSTSSLSTPPPAGASSSDQPQR
;
A
#
# COMPACT_ATOMS: atom_id res chain seq x y z
N MET A 1 0.80 5.25 -25.25
CA MET A 1 0.85 6.02 -23.99
C MET A 1 -0.56 6.30 -23.49
N SER A 2 -1.32 5.27 -23.07
CA SER A 2 -2.78 5.36 -22.88
C SER A 2 -3.26 5.12 -21.43
N SER A 3 -2.36 5.13 -20.45
CA SER A 3 -2.68 4.92 -19.03
C SER A 3 -2.89 6.20 -18.22
N LEU A 4 -2.68 7.38 -18.80
CA LEU A 4 -3.04 8.66 -18.16
C LEU A 4 -4.52 8.97 -18.44
N SER A 5 -5.23 9.42 -17.40
CA SER A 5 -6.60 9.93 -17.58
C SER A 5 -6.59 11.18 -18.48
N ARG A 6 -7.66 11.36 -19.27
CA ARG A 6 -7.82 12.52 -20.17
C ARG A 6 -7.63 13.86 -19.44
N GLU A 7 -8.11 13.96 -18.20
CA GLU A 7 -7.92 15.12 -17.34
C GLU A 7 -6.44 15.37 -16.99
N LEU A 8 -5.67 14.32 -16.69
CA LEU A 8 -4.26 14.44 -16.35
C LEU A 8 -3.42 14.88 -17.57
N VAL A 9 -3.77 14.43 -18.78
CA VAL A 9 -3.10 14.92 -20.00
C VAL A 9 -3.37 16.39 -20.25
N PHE A 10 -4.62 16.88 -20.09
CA PHE A 10 -4.91 18.32 -20.17
C PHE A 10 -4.15 19.13 -19.12
N LEU A 11 -4.04 18.62 -17.88
CA LEU A 11 -3.28 19.27 -16.81
C LEU A 11 -1.77 19.35 -17.15
N ILE A 12 -1.18 18.30 -17.72
CA ILE A 12 0.22 18.28 -18.16
C ILE A 12 0.46 19.22 -19.35
N LEU A 13 -0.45 19.25 -20.33
CA LEU A 13 -0.39 20.18 -21.47
C LEU A 13 -0.39 21.65 -20.99
N GLN A 14 -1.26 21.99 -20.03
CA GLN A 14 -1.26 23.33 -19.41
C GLN A 14 0.09 23.66 -18.76
N PHE A 15 0.67 22.74 -17.99
CA PHE A 15 1.96 22.97 -17.33
C PHE A 15 3.13 23.12 -18.30
N LEU A 16 3.17 22.32 -19.37
CA LEU A 16 4.22 22.42 -20.39
C LEU A 16 4.15 23.74 -21.17
N ASP A 17 2.95 24.31 -21.40
CA ASP A 17 2.79 25.63 -22.00
C ASP A 17 3.15 26.77 -21.01
N GLU A 18 2.72 26.66 -19.74
CA GLU A 18 3.08 27.60 -18.66
C GLU A 18 4.61 27.72 -18.47
N GLU A 19 5.33 26.59 -18.50
CA GLU A 19 6.81 26.52 -18.44
C GLU A 19 7.49 26.65 -19.82
N LYS A 20 6.72 26.89 -20.89
CA LYS A 20 7.17 27.20 -22.27
C LYS A 20 7.91 26.07 -23.03
N PHE A 21 7.71 24.81 -22.67
CA PHE A 21 8.25 23.64 -23.36
C PHE A 21 7.46 23.31 -24.66
N LYS A 22 7.36 24.29 -25.58
CA LYS A 22 6.45 24.25 -26.75
C LYS A 22 6.55 22.99 -27.61
N GLU A 23 7.77 22.56 -27.95
CA GLU A 23 7.97 21.33 -28.75
C GLU A 23 7.39 20.09 -28.05
N THR A 24 7.50 20.04 -26.72
CA THR A 24 6.94 18.98 -25.89
C THR A 24 5.42 19.09 -25.77
N VAL A 25 4.86 20.31 -25.69
CA VAL A 25 3.41 20.55 -25.76
C VAL A 25 2.86 19.99 -27.07
N HIS A 26 3.33 20.47 -28.22
CA HIS A 26 2.73 20.11 -29.51
C HIS A 26 2.94 18.65 -29.90
N LYS A 27 4.06 18.04 -29.47
CA LYS A 27 4.26 16.59 -29.58
C LYS A 27 3.29 15.79 -28.70
N LEU A 28 3.00 16.23 -27.47
CA LEU A 28 2.02 15.58 -26.60
C LEU A 28 0.57 15.80 -27.08
N GLU A 29 0.25 16.96 -27.67
CA GLU A 29 -1.02 17.19 -28.37
C GLU A 29 -1.18 16.19 -29.52
N GLN A 30 -0.15 16.04 -30.38
CA GLN A 30 -0.14 15.10 -31.51
C GLN A 30 -0.24 13.63 -31.07
N GLU A 31 0.53 13.19 -30.06
CA GLU A 31 0.55 11.80 -29.59
C GLU A 31 -0.69 11.41 -28.78
N SER A 32 -1.38 12.36 -28.15
CA SER A 32 -2.59 12.10 -27.36
C SER A 32 -3.90 12.29 -28.13
N GLY A 33 -3.91 13.17 -29.15
CA GLY A 33 -5.09 13.45 -29.96
C GLY A 33 -6.28 14.06 -29.20
N PHE A 34 -6.07 14.54 -27.96
CA PHE A 34 -7.14 15.04 -27.08
C PHE A 34 -7.44 16.55 -27.22
N TYR A 35 -6.48 17.35 -27.67
CA TYR A 35 -6.61 18.80 -27.86
C TYR A 35 -5.95 19.22 -29.17
N PHE A 36 -6.64 20.00 -30.00
CA PHE A 36 -6.08 20.56 -31.22
C PHE A 36 -5.81 22.06 -31.07
N ASN A 37 -4.53 22.44 -31.11
CA ASN A 37 -4.08 23.80 -30.91
C ASN A 37 -4.17 24.59 -32.21
N MET A 38 -5.36 25.14 -32.47
CA MET A 38 -5.64 25.95 -33.66
C MET A 38 -4.63 27.09 -33.84
N LYS A 39 -4.10 27.68 -32.77
CA LYS A 39 -3.13 28.76 -32.88
C LYS A 39 -1.76 28.28 -33.38
N TYR A 40 -1.25 27.17 -32.86
CA TYR A 40 -0.03 26.57 -33.37
C TYR A 40 -0.18 26.19 -34.86
N PHE A 41 -1.33 25.62 -35.23
CA PHE A 41 -1.65 25.33 -36.63
C PHE A 41 -1.71 26.60 -37.52
N GLU A 42 -2.33 27.68 -37.03
CA GLU A 42 -2.36 28.99 -37.72
C GLU A 42 -0.94 29.58 -37.90
N ASP A 43 -0.07 29.48 -36.90
CA ASP A 43 1.32 29.95 -36.95
C ASP A 43 2.17 29.12 -37.94
N GLU A 44 2.11 27.78 -37.90
CA GLU A 44 2.87 26.90 -38.80
C GLU A 44 2.43 26.99 -40.27
N VAL A 45 1.13 27.18 -40.53
CA VAL A 45 0.60 27.43 -41.89
C VAL A 45 1.07 28.80 -42.43
N GLN A 46 1.17 29.83 -41.58
CA GLN A 46 1.71 31.13 -41.98
C GLN A 46 3.22 31.07 -42.25
N ASN A 47 3.98 30.32 -41.44
CA ASN A 47 5.39 30.02 -41.67
C ASN A 47 5.59 29.17 -42.95
N GLY A 48 4.65 28.28 -43.25
CA GLY A 48 4.67 27.38 -44.42
C GLY A 48 5.49 26.12 -44.20
N ASN A 49 5.52 25.63 -42.96
CA ASN A 49 6.23 24.41 -42.58
C ASN A 49 5.36 23.18 -42.90
N TRP A 50 5.06 23.01 -44.20
CA TRP A 50 4.00 22.14 -44.69
C TRP A 50 4.08 20.69 -44.20
N ASP A 51 5.28 20.15 -44.04
CA ASP A 51 5.48 18.76 -43.60
C ASP A 51 5.21 18.59 -42.08
N ASP A 52 5.47 19.62 -41.26
CA ASP A 52 5.07 19.63 -39.84
C ASP A 52 3.57 19.92 -39.66
N VAL A 53 2.96 20.71 -40.55
CA VAL A 53 1.49 20.92 -40.61
C VAL A 53 0.75 19.59 -40.89
N GLU A 54 1.18 18.82 -41.90
CA GLU A 54 0.61 17.50 -42.21
C GLU A 54 0.85 16.50 -41.06
N LYS A 55 2.04 16.51 -40.47
CA LYS A 55 2.43 15.66 -39.33
C LYS A 55 1.58 15.97 -38.09
N TYR A 56 1.38 17.23 -37.73
CA TYR A 56 0.51 17.60 -36.60
C TYR A 56 -0.94 17.15 -36.84
N LEU A 57 -1.49 17.41 -38.03
CA LEU A 57 -2.84 16.93 -38.42
C LEU A 57 -3.00 15.41 -38.31
N SER A 58 -1.95 14.63 -38.64
CA SER A 58 -2.00 13.16 -38.62
C SER A 58 -2.29 12.54 -37.24
N GLY A 59 -2.08 13.27 -36.15
CA GLY A 59 -2.48 12.87 -34.80
C GLY A 59 -3.99 12.99 -34.52
N PHE A 60 -4.73 13.69 -35.39
CA PHE A 60 -6.16 13.98 -35.22
C PHE A 60 -7.03 13.40 -36.33
N THR A 61 -6.52 13.33 -37.57
CA THR A 61 -7.23 12.75 -38.71
C THR A 61 -6.29 12.37 -39.87
N LYS A 62 -6.75 11.46 -40.73
CA LYS A 62 -6.10 11.00 -41.96
C LYS A 62 -6.89 11.45 -43.19
N VAL A 63 -6.26 11.36 -44.36
CA VAL A 63 -6.84 11.77 -45.66
C VAL A 63 -8.20 11.09 -45.92
N ASP A 64 -8.30 9.81 -45.60
CA ASP A 64 -9.44 8.96 -45.96
C ASP A 64 -10.59 8.95 -44.92
N ASP A 65 -10.41 9.59 -43.75
CA ASP A 65 -11.36 9.48 -42.64
C ASP A 65 -12.76 10.03 -42.99
N ASN A 66 -12.82 11.20 -43.63
CA ASN A 66 -14.06 11.83 -44.09
C ASN A 66 -13.79 12.96 -45.11
N ARG A 67 -14.86 13.43 -45.77
CA ARG A 67 -14.81 14.47 -46.82
C ARG A 67 -14.20 15.81 -46.37
N TYR A 68 -14.30 16.19 -45.09
CA TYR A 68 -13.65 17.41 -44.58
C TYR A 68 -12.15 17.19 -44.41
N SER A 69 -11.73 16.07 -43.81
CA SER A 69 -10.31 15.69 -43.69
C SER A 69 -9.63 15.61 -45.06
N MET A 70 -10.28 14.96 -46.03
CA MET A 70 -9.82 14.89 -47.41
C MET A 70 -9.61 16.28 -48.02
N LYS A 71 -10.54 17.22 -47.83
CA LYS A 71 -10.40 18.60 -48.34
C LYS A 71 -9.30 19.39 -47.61
N ILE A 72 -9.13 19.19 -46.30
CA ILE A 72 -8.05 19.82 -45.51
C ILE A 72 -6.68 19.43 -46.08
N PHE A 73 -6.41 18.13 -46.24
CA PHE A 73 -5.14 17.68 -46.83
C PHE A 73 -4.98 18.08 -48.30
N PHE A 74 -6.07 18.09 -49.08
CA PHE A 74 -6.03 18.54 -50.48
C PHE A 74 -5.59 20.01 -50.61
N GLU A 75 -6.23 20.94 -49.89
CA GLU A 75 -5.89 22.37 -50.00
C GLU A 75 -4.48 22.67 -49.48
N ILE A 76 -4.02 22.00 -48.40
CA ILE A 76 -2.64 22.10 -47.91
C ILE A 76 -1.64 21.66 -48.98
N ARG A 77 -1.84 20.49 -49.59
CA ARG A 77 -0.93 19.93 -50.61
C ARG A 77 -0.98 20.71 -51.93
N LYS A 78 -2.13 21.28 -52.27
CA LYS A 78 -2.33 22.20 -53.40
C LYS A 78 -1.57 23.51 -53.17
N GLN A 79 -1.61 24.09 -51.97
CA GLN A 79 -0.81 25.27 -51.62
C GLN A 79 0.70 24.96 -51.62
N LYS A 80 1.12 23.83 -51.04
CA LYS A 80 2.50 23.29 -51.08
C LYS A 80 3.04 23.18 -52.51
N TYR A 81 2.19 22.74 -53.44
CA TYR A 81 2.48 22.65 -54.88
C TYR A 81 2.54 24.03 -55.57
N LEU A 82 1.55 24.91 -55.36
CA LEU A 82 1.54 26.26 -55.94
C LEU A 82 2.76 27.08 -55.47
N GLU A 83 3.21 26.92 -54.23
CA GLU A 83 4.44 27.54 -53.72
C GLU A 83 5.75 26.96 -54.29
N ALA A 84 5.73 25.76 -54.87
CA ALA A 84 6.87 25.24 -55.63
C ALA A 84 6.89 25.85 -57.04
N LEU A 85 5.73 25.98 -57.69
CA LEU A 85 5.60 26.68 -58.98
C LEU A 85 5.97 28.17 -58.87
N ASP A 86 5.54 28.86 -57.82
CA ASP A 86 5.85 30.29 -57.57
C ASP A 86 7.34 30.56 -57.25
N LYS A 87 8.09 29.51 -56.87
CA LYS A 87 9.55 29.53 -56.70
C LYS A 87 10.30 29.02 -57.95
N HIS A 88 9.58 28.73 -59.03
CA HIS A 88 10.06 28.08 -60.26
C HIS A 88 10.73 26.70 -60.03
N ASP A 89 10.51 26.06 -58.88
CA ASP A 89 11.01 24.72 -58.56
C ASP A 89 10.10 23.65 -59.17
N ARG A 90 10.17 23.53 -60.51
CA ARG A 90 9.40 22.55 -61.27
C ARG A 90 9.72 21.10 -60.86
N ALA A 91 10.93 20.81 -60.39
CA ALA A 91 11.30 19.47 -59.93
C ALA A 91 10.53 19.08 -58.66
N LYS A 92 10.51 19.96 -57.65
CA LYS A 92 9.72 19.76 -56.42
C LYS A 92 8.22 19.79 -56.67
N ALA A 93 7.75 20.64 -57.60
CA ALA A 93 6.34 20.66 -58.00
C ALA A 93 5.88 19.31 -58.58
N VAL A 94 6.69 18.68 -59.44
CA VAL A 94 6.40 17.33 -59.97
C VAL A 94 6.41 16.27 -58.85
N ASP A 95 7.35 16.33 -57.91
CA ASP A 95 7.43 15.38 -56.80
C ASP A 95 6.17 15.45 -55.89
N ILE A 96 5.73 16.66 -55.54
CA ILE A 96 4.48 16.91 -54.79
C ILE A 96 3.26 16.44 -55.61
N LEU A 97 3.23 16.68 -56.92
CA LEU A 97 2.12 16.24 -57.78
C LEU A 97 1.97 14.71 -57.78
N VAL A 98 3.09 13.99 -57.86
CA VAL A 98 3.12 12.52 -57.97
C VAL A 98 2.93 11.81 -56.62
N LYS A 99 3.47 12.35 -55.53
CA LYS A 99 3.37 11.75 -54.18
C LYS A 99 2.15 12.23 -53.41
N ASP A 100 1.98 13.55 -53.29
CA ASP A 100 1.06 14.15 -52.32
C ASP A 100 -0.33 14.36 -52.94
N LEU A 101 -0.40 14.82 -54.19
CA LEU A 101 -1.67 15.16 -54.86
C LEU A 101 -2.30 14.01 -55.66
N LYS A 102 -1.52 13.06 -56.17
CA LYS A 102 -2.02 11.92 -56.96
C LYS A 102 -3.08 11.09 -56.23
N VAL A 103 -3.04 11.05 -54.90
CA VAL A 103 -4.02 10.36 -54.04
C VAL A 103 -5.45 10.87 -54.25
N PHE A 104 -5.62 12.14 -54.65
CA PHE A 104 -6.94 12.74 -54.87
C PHE A 104 -7.52 12.54 -56.28
N ALA A 105 -6.71 12.03 -57.24
CA ALA A 105 -7.10 11.89 -58.64
C ALA A 105 -8.28 10.91 -58.86
N SER A 106 -8.45 9.94 -57.95
CA SER A 106 -9.59 9.00 -57.92
C SER A 106 -10.92 9.64 -57.51
N PHE A 107 -10.90 10.84 -56.91
CA PHE A 107 -12.09 11.54 -56.41
C PHE A 107 -12.51 12.71 -57.31
N ASN A 108 -11.58 13.33 -58.03
CA ASN A 108 -11.86 14.29 -59.10
C ASN A 108 -10.73 14.27 -60.15
N GLU A 109 -10.93 13.50 -61.22
CA GLU A 109 -9.95 13.32 -62.29
C GLU A 109 -9.78 14.59 -63.16
N GLU A 110 -10.84 15.40 -63.28
CA GLU A 110 -10.82 16.66 -64.06
C GLU A 110 -9.96 17.72 -63.35
N LEU A 111 -10.17 17.92 -62.05
CA LEU A 111 -9.37 18.83 -61.23
C LEU A 111 -7.89 18.41 -61.17
N PHE A 112 -7.60 17.09 -61.17
CA PHE A 112 -6.22 16.62 -61.25
C PHE A 112 -5.57 16.91 -62.63
N LYS A 113 -6.33 16.82 -63.72
CA LYS A 113 -5.87 17.23 -65.07
C LYS A 113 -5.62 18.75 -65.14
N GLU A 114 -6.51 19.57 -64.60
CA GLU A 114 -6.31 21.03 -64.51
C GLU A 114 -5.02 21.37 -63.73
N ILE A 115 -4.83 20.78 -62.55
CA ILE A 115 -3.63 20.99 -61.72
C ILE A 115 -2.35 20.53 -62.45
N THR A 116 -2.42 19.44 -63.23
CA THR A 116 -1.30 18.95 -64.04
C THR A 116 -0.95 19.91 -65.19
N GLN A 117 -1.95 20.56 -65.82
CA GLN A 117 -1.71 21.55 -66.88
C GLN A 117 -0.94 22.79 -66.38
N LEU A 118 -1.00 23.12 -65.09
CA LEU A 118 -0.24 24.23 -64.50
C LEU A 118 1.30 24.06 -64.61
N LEU A 119 1.82 22.85 -64.81
CA LEU A 119 3.25 22.61 -65.09
C LEU A 119 3.69 23.13 -66.47
N ILE A 120 2.76 23.23 -67.41
CA ILE A 120 3.02 23.61 -68.82
C ILE A 120 3.15 25.13 -68.95
N LEU A 121 2.44 25.89 -68.12
CA LEU A 121 2.49 27.36 -68.07
C LEU A 121 3.86 27.86 -67.56
N GLU A 122 4.30 29.02 -68.05
CA GLU A 122 5.43 29.74 -67.46
C GLU A 122 5.02 30.48 -66.19
N ASN A 123 3.80 31.01 -66.14
CA ASN A 123 3.18 31.59 -64.96
C ASN A 123 1.78 30.99 -64.73
N PHE A 124 1.61 30.23 -63.64
CA PHE A 124 0.34 29.57 -63.32
C PHE A 124 -0.84 30.55 -63.08
N ARG A 125 -0.56 31.85 -62.88
CA ARG A 125 -1.57 32.92 -62.76
C ARG A 125 -2.27 33.24 -64.09
N GLU A 126 -1.79 32.70 -65.22
CA GLU A 126 -2.48 32.75 -66.52
C GLU A 126 -3.76 31.88 -66.53
N ASN A 127 -3.89 30.93 -65.60
CA ASN A 127 -5.13 30.19 -65.39
C ASN A 127 -6.20 31.10 -64.75
N GLU A 128 -7.40 31.16 -65.34
CA GLU A 128 -8.49 32.03 -64.91
C GLU A 128 -8.86 31.87 -63.42
N GLN A 129 -8.85 30.64 -62.88
CA GLN A 129 -9.13 30.35 -61.47
C GLN A 129 -8.03 30.88 -60.53
N LEU A 130 -6.78 30.92 -60.99
CA LEU A 130 -5.59 31.32 -60.21
C LEU A 130 -5.11 32.76 -60.51
N SER A 131 -5.78 33.47 -61.41
CA SER A 131 -5.54 34.89 -61.74
C SER A 131 -5.54 35.83 -60.54
N LYS A 132 -6.21 35.45 -59.44
CA LYS A 132 -6.29 36.19 -58.17
C LYS A 132 -5.25 35.77 -57.12
N TYR A 133 -4.37 34.82 -57.45
CA TYR A 133 -3.31 34.36 -56.55
C TYR A 133 -2.22 35.45 -56.44
N GLY A 134 -2.22 36.17 -55.31
CA GLY A 134 -1.27 37.25 -55.04
C GLY A 134 0.12 36.76 -54.63
N ASP A 135 0.66 37.31 -53.55
CA ASP A 135 1.87 36.83 -52.92
C ASP A 135 1.60 35.60 -52.02
N THR A 136 2.65 34.84 -51.71
CA THR A 136 2.54 33.61 -50.89
C THR A 136 1.96 33.82 -49.50
N LYS A 137 2.17 34.99 -48.86
CA LYS A 137 1.59 35.25 -47.52
C LYS A 137 0.09 35.49 -47.60
N SER A 138 -0.36 36.27 -48.59
CA SER A 138 -1.79 36.45 -48.84
C SER A 138 -2.47 35.13 -49.23
N ALA A 139 -1.83 34.29 -50.06
CA ALA A 139 -2.34 32.96 -50.41
C ALA A 139 -2.53 32.05 -49.18
N ARG A 140 -1.50 31.96 -48.31
CA ARG A 140 -1.57 31.23 -47.03
C ARG A 140 -2.69 31.75 -46.14
N ALA A 141 -2.83 33.07 -46.01
CA ALA A 141 -3.87 33.68 -45.18
C ALA A 141 -5.31 33.38 -45.70
N ILE A 142 -5.51 33.41 -47.02
CA ILE A 142 -6.80 33.06 -47.65
C ILE A 142 -7.10 31.57 -47.44
N MET A 143 -6.14 30.69 -47.70
CA MET A 143 -6.28 29.24 -47.49
C MET A 143 -6.57 28.92 -46.02
N LEU A 144 -5.90 29.57 -45.07
CA LEU A 144 -6.09 29.37 -43.63
C LEU A 144 -7.53 29.67 -43.17
N VAL A 145 -8.18 30.68 -43.76
CA VAL A 145 -9.61 30.98 -43.51
C VAL A 145 -10.54 29.87 -44.02
N GLU A 146 -10.16 29.12 -45.05
CA GLU A 146 -10.90 27.95 -45.51
C GLU A 146 -10.59 26.70 -44.66
N LEU A 147 -9.31 26.41 -44.38
CA LEU A 147 -8.91 25.30 -43.51
C LEU A 147 -9.58 25.38 -42.14
N LYS A 148 -9.65 26.57 -41.55
CA LYS A 148 -10.33 26.79 -40.26
C LYS A 148 -11.80 26.38 -40.29
N LYS A 149 -12.55 26.80 -41.32
CA LYS A 149 -13.95 26.39 -41.53
C LYS A 149 -14.10 24.89 -41.72
N LEU A 150 -13.16 24.25 -42.43
CA LEU A 150 -13.17 22.80 -42.64
C LEU A 150 -12.87 22.02 -41.36
N ILE A 151 -11.94 22.51 -40.52
CA ILE A 151 -11.63 21.93 -39.21
C ILE A 151 -12.80 22.10 -38.24
N GLU A 152 -13.41 23.29 -38.19
CA GLU A 152 -14.60 23.57 -37.36
C GLU A 152 -15.84 22.73 -37.79
N ALA A 153 -15.96 22.39 -39.07
CA ALA A 153 -17.02 21.53 -39.60
C ALA A 153 -16.73 20.02 -39.47
N ASN A 154 -15.50 19.61 -39.17
CA ASN A 154 -15.07 18.20 -39.20
C ASN A 154 -15.43 17.48 -37.88
N PRO A 155 -16.25 16.40 -37.92
CA PRO A 155 -16.69 15.69 -36.71
C PRO A 155 -15.55 15.17 -35.81
N LEU A 156 -14.36 14.91 -36.34
CA LEU A 156 -13.22 14.38 -35.57
C LEU A 156 -12.52 15.42 -34.67
N PHE A 157 -12.77 16.71 -34.90
CA PHE A 157 -12.27 17.82 -34.10
C PHE A 157 -13.31 18.33 -33.10
N ARG A 158 -14.53 17.80 -33.15
CA ARG A 158 -15.60 18.11 -32.18
C ARG A 158 -15.10 17.79 -30.76
N ASP A 159 -15.34 18.73 -29.85
CA ASP A 159 -14.91 18.66 -28.44
C ASP A 159 -13.39 18.53 -28.22
N LYS A 160 -12.59 18.87 -29.25
CA LYS A 160 -11.10 19.00 -29.19
C LYS A 160 -10.57 20.41 -29.47
N LEU A 161 -11.36 21.28 -30.11
CA LEU A 161 -10.97 22.65 -30.49
C LEU A 161 -11.00 23.66 -29.34
N GLN A 162 -11.66 23.32 -28.23
CA GLN A 162 -11.65 24.14 -27.01
C GLN A 162 -10.78 23.46 -25.95
N PHE A 163 -9.79 24.20 -25.44
CA PHE A 163 -9.09 23.75 -24.24
C PHE A 163 -10.06 23.82 -23.06
N PRO A 164 -10.17 22.79 -22.20
CA PRO A 164 -11.07 22.84 -21.06
C PRO A 164 -10.73 24.00 -20.13
N ASN A 165 -11.75 24.65 -19.56
CA ASN A 165 -11.57 25.70 -18.54
C ASN A 165 -11.11 25.11 -17.19
N LEU A 166 -9.90 24.54 -17.19
CA LEU A 166 -9.13 24.28 -15.99
C LEU A 166 -8.83 25.64 -15.33
N LYS A 167 -9.08 25.74 -14.03
CA LYS A 167 -8.63 26.91 -13.27
C LYS A 167 -7.09 26.92 -13.31
N ASN A 168 -6.48 28.07 -13.59
CA ASN A 168 -5.00 28.31 -13.62
C ASN A 168 -4.33 28.22 -12.22
N SER A 169 -4.91 27.38 -11.38
CA SER A 169 -4.66 27.12 -9.98
C SER A 169 -5.16 25.71 -9.63
N ARG A 170 -5.03 24.74 -10.55
CA ARG A 170 -5.32 23.32 -10.27
C ARG A 170 -4.12 22.41 -10.44
N LEU A 171 -3.47 22.26 -11.61
CA LEU A 171 -2.18 21.54 -11.61
C LEU A 171 -1.11 22.37 -10.93
N ARG A 172 -0.95 23.65 -11.30
CA ARG A 172 0.01 24.56 -10.63
C ARG A 172 -0.24 24.68 -9.11
N THR A 173 -1.47 24.48 -8.63
CA THR A 173 -1.77 24.45 -7.18
C THR A 173 -1.61 23.07 -6.56
N LEU A 174 -1.89 21.95 -7.24
CA LEU A 174 -1.56 20.61 -6.75
C LEU A 174 -0.03 20.44 -6.66
N ILE A 175 0.70 20.94 -7.66
CA ILE A 175 2.17 21.00 -7.69
C ILE A 175 2.70 21.99 -6.65
N ASN A 176 2.12 23.17 -6.46
CA ASN A 176 2.56 24.06 -5.37
C ASN A 176 2.16 23.55 -3.98
N GLN A 177 1.08 22.77 -3.83
CA GLN A 177 0.72 22.11 -2.58
C GLN A 177 1.62 20.90 -2.27
N SER A 178 2.12 20.17 -3.28
CA SER A 178 3.02 19.03 -3.09
C SER A 178 4.50 19.41 -3.05
N LEU A 179 4.93 20.45 -3.78
CA LEU A 179 6.33 20.90 -3.85
C LEU A 179 6.64 22.15 -3.00
N ASN A 180 5.64 22.99 -2.67
CA ASN A 180 5.85 24.28 -2.02
C ASN A 180 4.90 24.54 -0.82
N TRP A 181 4.96 23.61 0.13
CA TRP A 181 4.44 23.67 1.51
C TRP A 181 4.65 25.03 2.21
N GLN A 182 5.68 25.80 1.84
CA GLN A 182 5.97 27.15 2.34
C GLN A 182 4.75 28.11 2.30
N HIS A 183 3.86 27.98 1.32
CA HIS A 183 2.67 28.83 1.26
C HIS A 183 1.71 28.61 2.46
N GLN A 184 1.61 27.39 2.99
CA GLN A 184 0.83 27.09 4.19
C GLN A 184 1.46 27.63 5.48
N LEU A 185 2.76 28.01 5.45
CA LEU A 185 3.50 28.59 6.57
C LEU A 185 3.70 30.11 6.46
N CYS A 186 3.21 30.73 5.39
CA CYS A 186 3.12 32.18 5.29
C CYS A 186 2.21 32.71 6.40
N LYS A 187 2.68 33.68 7.21
CA LYS A 187 1.92 34.24 8.37
C LYS A 187 0.52 34.78 8.02
N ASN A 188 0.26 35.12 6.76
CA ASN A 188 -1.06 35.38 6.20
C ASN A 188 -1.12 34.77 4.77
N PRO A 189 -1.66 33.56 4.59
CA PRO A 189 -1.75 32.94 3.27
C PRO A 189 -2.85 33.61 2.44
N ARG A 190 -2.51 34.08 1.23
CA ARG A 190 -3.51 34.62 0.28
C ARG A 190 -4.20 33.46 -0.46
N PRO A 191 -5.54 33.51 -0.69
CA PRO A 191 -6.26 32.41 -1.37
C PRO A 191 -5.70 32.04 -2.76
N ASN A 192 -5.18 33.02 -3.51
CA ASN A 192 -4.46 32.84 -4.77
C ASN A 192 -3.15 33.66 -4.74
N PRO A 193 -1.98 33.04 -4.47
CA PRO A 193 -0.69 33.71 -4.57
C PRO A 193 -0.15 33.71 -6.02
N ASP A 194 0.34 34.86 -6.49
CA ASP A 194 0.99 34.98 -7.80
C ASP A 194 2.49 34.64 -7.68
N ILE A 195 2.81 33.34 -7.68
CA ILE A 195 4.17 32.82 -7.47
C ILE A 195 4.96 32.82 -8.80
N LYS A 196 6.13 33.46 -8.82
CA LYS A 196 6.92 33.73 -10.04
C LYS A 196 8.33 33.12 -10.08
N THR A 197 8.73 32.38 -9.04
CA THR A 197 10.07 31.80 -8.91
C THR A 197 9.99 30.37 -8.39
N LEU A 198 10.57 29.42 -9.12
CA LEU A 198 10.69 28.01 -8.74
C LEU A 198 11.86 27.72 -7.77
N PHE A 199 12.80 28.66 -7.64
CA PHE A 199 14.11 28.45 -6.99
C PHE A 199 14.45 29.47 -5.90
N VAL A 200 13.45 30.19 -5.37
CA VAL A 200 13.59 31.15 -4.25
C VAL A 200 12.34 31.05 -3.37
N ASP A 201 12.52 31.09 -2.05
CA ASP A 201 11.45 30.89 -1.06
C ASP A 201 10.26 31.85 -1.24
N HIS A 202 9.04 31.30 -1.19
CA HIS A 202 7.83 32.09 -1.38
C HIS A 202 7.36 32.76 -0.07
N SER A 203 7.41 34.09 -0.04
CA SER A 203 6.85 34.92 1.03
C SER A 203 5.62 35.71 0.57
N CYS A 204 4.45 35.46 1.17
CA CYS A 204 3.26 36.29 0.98
C CYS A 204 3.44 37.67 1.65
N GLY A 205 3.70 38.71 0.84
CA GLY A 205 3.81 40.10 1.30
C GLY A 205 2.53 40.61 2.00
N GLN A 206 2.70 41.48 3.01
CA GLN A 206 1.63 41.91 3.91
C GLN A 206 0.43 42.56 3.19
N PRO A 207 -0.80 42.39 3.73
CA PRO A 207 -2.01 42.94 3.14
C PRO A 207 -2.26 44.41 3.55
N ASN A 208 -1.35 45.31 3.19
CA ASN A 208 -1.61 46.73 2.84
C ASN A 208 -0.27 47.48 2.67
N GLY A 209 0.09 47.78 1.41
CA GLY A 209 1.30 48.52 1.04
C GLY A 209 1.23 48.89 -0.44
N ALA A 210 1.44 50.17 -0.75
CA ALA A 210 1.02 50.80 -2.00
C ALA A 210 1.50 50.14 -3.31
N ARG A 211 0.54 49.94 -4.24
CA ARG A 211 0.59 50.24 -5.68
C ARG A 211 1.97 50.07 -6.38
N ALA A 212 2.17 48.94 -7.05
CA ALA A 212 3.30 48.72 -7.94
C ALA A 212 3.23 49.59 -9.23
N PRO A 213 4.34 50.20 -9.68
CA PRO A 213 4.52 50.67 -11.06
C PRO A 213 4.97 49.53 -11.99
N SER A 214 4.81 49.73 -13.30
CA SER A 214 5.18 48.78 -14.36
C SER A 214 6.71 48.68 -14.59
N PRO A 215 7.23 47.56 -15.13
CA PRO A 215 8.66 47.40 -15.41
C PRO A 215 9.07 48.06 -16.74
N ALA A 216 10.25 48.69 -16.77
CA ALA A 216 10.97 49.05 -17.98
C ALA A 216 12.50 49.12 -17.73
N ASN A 217 13.25 48.41 -18.57
CA ASN A 217 14.65 48.60 -19.01
C ASN A 217 15.75 49.08 -18.03
N ASN A 218 16.81 48.26 -17.94
CA ASN A 218 18.24 48.65 -17.77
C ASN A 218 18.69 49.73 -18.79
N PRO A 219 19.90 50.38 -18.71
CA PRO A 219 21.13 49.98 -18.00
C PRO A 219 21.97 51.13 -17.34
N LEU A 220 23.18 50.80 -16.83
CA LEU A 220 24.50 51.46 -17.04
C LEU A 220 25.41 51.69 -15.79
N LEU A 221 26.72 51.70 -16.10
CA LEU A 221 27.97 51.99 -15.35
C LEU A 221 27.85 53.03 -14.21
N GLY A 222 28.64 53.04 -13.12
CA GLY A 222 30.12 52.93 -12.99
C GLY A 222 30.68 54.29 -12.47
N SER A 223 31.84 54.46 -11.84
CA SER A 223 32.95 53.56 -11.47
C SER A 223 33.89 54.19 -10.40
N ILE A 224 34.56 53.37 -9.56
CA ILE A 224 36.02 53.35 -9.19
C ILE A 224 36.76 54.72 -9.22
N PRO A 225 37.45 55.21 -8.14
CA PRO A 225 38.82 54.72 -7.81
C PRO A 225 39.47 54.92 -6.40
N LYS A 226 40.31 53.92 -6.01
CA LYS A 226 41.66 54.03 -5.32
C LYS A 226 41.76 54.67 -3.90
N PRO A 227 42.94 54.60 -3.23
CA PRO A 227 43.97 53.53 -3.08
C PRO A 227 44.16 53.14 -1.57
N GLY A 228 45.09 52.29 -1.10
CA GLY A 228 46.04 51.35 -1.73
C GLY A 228 47.28 51.04 -0.84
N GLY A 229 47.85 49.84 -0.99
CA GLY A 229 49.08 49.34 -0.32
C GLY A 229 48.83 48.53 0.97
N PHE A 230 49.69 47.63 1.46
CA PHE A 230 50.93 46.93 1.03
C PHE A 230 51.42 46.15 2.31
N PRO A 231 52.45 45.28 2.29
CA PRO A 231 52.51 43.83 1.96
C PRO A 231 52.85 42.98 3.24
N PRO A 232 53.54 41.79 3.27
CA PRO A 232 54.06 40.91 2.19
C PRO A 232 53.95 39.35 2.36
N LEU A 233 54.07 38.67 1.22
CA LEU A 233 54.85 37.44 0.87
C LEU A 233 55.15 36.29 1.86
N GLY A 234 54.94 35.04 1.38
CA GLY A 234 56.00 34.02 1.28
C GLY A 234 55.62 32.53 1.58
N ALA A 235 56.28 31.49 1.02
CA ALA A 235 57.13 31.40 -0.19
C ALA A 235 57.47 29.92 -0.59
N HIS A 236 57.50 29.60 -1.91
CA HIS A 236 58.17 28.46 -2.61
C HIS A 236 57.82 26.99 -2.23
N GLY A 237 58.00 25.94 -3.08
CA GLY A 237 58.45 25.78 -4.48
C GLY A 237 59.08 24.36 -4.69
N PRO A 238 59.43 23.86 -5.90
CA PRO A 238 59.24 24.31 -7.30
C PRO A 238 58.28 23.33 -8.08
N PHE A 239 58.32 22.93 -9.37
CA PHE A 239 59.17 23.18 -10.56
C PHE A 239 58.42 23.10 -11.94
N GLN A 240 58.85 22.30 -12.93
CA GLN A 240 58.54 22.36 -14.38
C GLN A 240 58.79 20.99 -15.12
N PRO A 241 58.55 20.76 -16.45
CA PRO A 241 58.36 21.69 -17.60
C PRO A 241 57.19 21.41 -18.62
N THR A 242 57.26 22.14 -19.76
CA THR A 242 56.33 22.54 -20.87
C THR A 242 56.25 21.55 -22.10
N PRO A 243 55.55 21.77 -23.27
CA PRO A 243 55.10 23.05 -23.93
C PRO A 243 53.81 23.14 -24.86
N ALA A 244 53.52 24.38 -25.34
CA ALA A 244 52.78 24.82 -26.58
C ALA A 244 51.21 24.83 -26.62
N ALA A 245 50.44 25.39 -27.61
CA ALA A 245 50.43 26.65 -28.45
C ALA A 245 49.38 26.49 -29.63
N VAL A 246 48.69 27.43 -30.34
CA VAL A 246 47.91 28.71 -30.18
C VAL A 246 46.73 28.65 -31.26
N PRO A 247 46.09 29.66 -31.96
CA PRO A 247 46.02 31.15 -31.98
C PRO A 247 44.54 31.73 -31.96
N THR A 248 44.19 32.77 -32.79
CA THR A 248 42.88 33.51 -32.95
C THR A 248 42.76 34.14 -34.38
N PRO A 249 41.72 34.93 -34.85
CA PRO A 249 41.61 36.41 -34.58
C PRO A 249 40.26 37.23 -34.84
N LEU A 250 40.15 38.45 -34.25
CA LEU A 250 39.58 39.79 -34.71
C LEU A 250 38.15 39.98 -35.34
N GLY A 251 37.50 41.17 -35.37
CA GLY A 251 37.71 42.50 -34.73
C GLY A 251 36.90 43.73 -35.31
N TRP A 252 36.70 44.82 -34.51
CA TRP A 252 36.31 46.24 -34.85
C TRP A 252 34.82 46.62 -35.23
N MET A 253 34.11 47.57 -34.54
CA MET A 253 33.98 49.08 -34.62
C MET A 253 32.86 49.61 -35.58
N SER A 254 32.17 50.78 -35.45
CA SER A 254 32.04 51.90 -34.45
C SER A 254 30.67 52.67 -34.63
N ASN A 255 30.50 53.95 -34.18
CA ASN A 255 29.21 54.73 -34.18
C ASN A 255 29.42 56.29 -34.18
N PRO A 256 28.53 57.17 -34.72
CA PRO A 256 27.98 58.37 -33.99
C PRO A 256 26.52 58.83 -34.45
N PRO A 257 25.98 60.09 -34.27
CA PRO A 257 25.06 60.42 -33.14
C PRO A 257 23.80 61.34 -33.33
N ALA A 258 22.81 61.21 -32.42
CA ALA A 258 21.96 62.24 -31.73
C ALA A 258 20.97 63.26 -32.44
N VAL A 259 19.90 63.69 -31.71
CA VAL A 259 19.44 65.10 -31.42
C VAL A 259 17.88 65.35 -31.26
N THR A 260 17.44 65.92 -30.09
CA THR A 260 16.19 66.69 -29.72
C THR A 260 14.75 66.11 -29.54
N HIS A 261 13.95 66.84 -28.72
CA HIS A 261 12.51 66.73 -28.31
C HIS A 261 11.60 67.72 -29.14
N PRO A 262 10.30 68.12 -28.84
CA PRO A 262 9.40 67.84 -27.68
C PRO A 262 7.83 67.79 -27.86
N ALA A 263 7.14 67.43 -26.74
CA ALA A 263 5.86 67.99 -26.19
C ALA A 263 4.44 67.70 -26.79
N ILE A 264 3.42 68.12 -26.00
CA ILE A 264 1.93 68.14 -26.19
C ILE A 264 1.23 66.78 -25.89
N SER A 265 0.44 66.52 -24.83
CA SER A 265 -0.50 67.23 -23.91
C SER A 265 -1.85 67.66 -24.52
N GLY A 266 -3.04 67.39 -23.97
CA GLY A 266 -3.46 66.66 -22.75
C GLY A 266 -4.96 66.30 -22.85
N GLY A 267 -5.67 66.05 -21.74
CA GLY A 267 -7.10 65.64 -21.77
C GLY A 267 -8.00 66.28 -20.72
N ALA A 268 -9.32 66.11 -20.88
CA ALA A 268 -10.42 66.43 -19.95
C ALA A 268 -11.58 65.44 -20.25
N ILE A 269 -12.24 64.75 -19.30
CA ILE A 269 -13.11 65.21 -18.19
C ILE A 269 -14.41 65.84 -18.71
N GLY A 270 -15.56 65.19 -18.46
CA GLY A 270 -16.89 65.69 -18.85
C GLY A 270 -18.06 64.84 -18.35
N LEU A 271 -18.80 65.38 -17.38
CA LEU A 271 -20.02 64.84 -16.74
C LEU A 271 -21.21 64.63 -17.70
N GLY A 272 -22.14 63.75 -17.33
CA GLY A 272 -23.58 63.92 -17.65
C GLY A 272 -24.22 62.87 -18.58
N ALA A 273 -25.47 62.52 -18.26
CA ALA A 273 -26.41 61.78 -19.11
C ALA A 273 -27.31 62.78 -19.90
N PRO A 274 -28.31 62.40 -20.75
CA PRO A 274 -28.93 61.06 -20.94
C PRO A 274 -29.37 60.72 -22.40
N THR A 275 -30.29 59.75 -22.53
CA THR A 275 -31.28 59.47 -23.61
C THR A 275 -30.96 58.49 -24.75
N ASN A 276 -31.88 57.52 -24.91
CA ASN A 276 -32.19 56.79 -26.15
C ASN A 276 -33.26 57.56 -26.97
N PRO A 277 -33.41 57.24 -28.26
CA PRO A 277 -34.72 57.05 -28.90
C PRO A 277 -35.09 55.55 -29.00
N ALA A 278 -36.38 55.21 -28.93
CA ALA A 278 -36.85 53.82 -28.99
C ALA A 278 -38.27 53.68 -29.57
N ALA A 279 -38.50 52.63 -30.38
CA ALA A 279 -39.79 52.11 -30.85
C ALA A 279 -39.54 50.78 -31.61
N LEU A 280 -40.42 49.77 -31.61
CA LEU A 280 -41.73 49.61 -30.97
C LEU A 280 -42.04 48.10 -30.78
N LEU A 281 -42.83 47.77 -29.74
CA LEU A 281 -43.31 46.41 -29.37
C LEU A 281 -42.20 45.46 -28.85
N LYS A 282 -42.43 44.57 -27.86
CA LYS A 282 -43.59 44.33 -26.97
C LYS A 282 -43.11 43.89 -25.56
N HIS A 283 -43.98 44.07 -24.58
CA HIS A 283 -43.82 43.78 -23.13
C HIS A 283 -45.27 43.54 -22.56
N PRO A 284 -45.58 43.34 -21.24
CA PRO A 284 -44.78 43.60 -20.02
C PRO A 284 -44.96 42.61 -18.82
N ARG A 285 -44.44 43.03 -17.65
CA ARG A 285 -44.86 42.72 -16.25
C ARG A 285 -44.51 41.38 -15.56
N THR A 286 -43.62 41.49 -14.56
CA THR A 286 -43.85 41.11 -13.14
C THR A 286 -44.51 42.31 -12.38
N PRO A 287 -44.84 42.34 -11.06
CA PRO A 287 -44.39 41.47 -9.94
C PRO A 287 -45.39 41.20 -8.77
N THR A 288 -44.85 40.70 -7.64
CA THR A 288 -45.27 40.87 -6.20
C THR A 288 -46.54 40.22 -5.61
N THR A 289 -46.28 39.34 -4.62
CA THR A 289 -46.93 39.15 -3.28
C THR A 289 -48.40 38.70 -3.10
N ALA A 290 -48.55 37.61 -2.33
CA ALA A 290 -49.49 37.37 -1.19
C ALA A 290 -50.45 36.14 -1.25
N ASN A 291 -50.35 35.31 -0.19
CA ASN A 291 -51.37 34.46 0.47
C ASN A 291 -51.91 33.16 -0.18
N SER A 292 -52.46 32.30 0.70
CA SER A 292 -53.07 30.95 0.52
C SER A 292 -52.11 29.80 0.15
N THR A 293 -52.30 28.54 0.57
CA THR A 293 -52.61 27.90 1.89
C THR A 293 -52.44 26.37 1.71
N ILE A 294 -52.14 25.61 2.78
CA ILE A 294 -51.99 24.12 2.84
C ILE A 294 -50.72 23.61 2.13
N ASP A 295 -49.87 22.72 2.67
CA ASP A 295 -49.61 22.17 4.03
C ASP A 295 -48.09 21.84 4.08
N TYR A 296 -47.30 22.00 5.17
CA TYR A 296 -47.27 21.48 6.55
C TYR A 296 -46.37 20.22 6.75
N PRO A 297 -45.70 20.04 7.91
CA PRO A 297 -44.25 20.27 7.94
C PRO A 297 -43.38 19.11 8.48
N SER A 298 -42.07 19.36 8.59
CA SER A 298 -41.09 18.49 9.27
C SER A 298 -40.98 18.81 10.77
N ALA A 299 -41.06 17.79 11.65
CA ALA A 299 -40.37 17.71 12.95
C ALA A 299 -40.51 16.33 13.64
N ASP A 300 -39.43 15.92 14.31
CA ASP A 300 -39.30 15.19 15.58
C ASP A 300 -39.90 13.79 15.89
N SER A 301 -38.99 12.97 16.44
CA SER A 301 -39.11 12.12 17.65
C SER A 301 -39.39 10.60 17.57
N ASP A 302 -38.67 9.96 18.49
CA ASP A 302 -38.47 8.55 18.81
C ASP A 302 -39.67 7.74 19.38
N HIS A 303 -39.36 6.45 19.61
CA HIS A 303 -39.85 5.59 20.69
C HIS A 303 -41.07 4.63 20.53
N VAL A 304 -40.73 3.32 20.51
CA VAL A 304 -41.18 2.28 21.47
C VAL A 304 -42.58 1.65 21.32
N SER A 305 -42.60 0.54 20.56
CA SER A 305 -43.27 -0.75 20.88
C SER A 305 -44.81 -0.86 21.06
N LYS A 306 -45.44 -1.79 20.32
CA LYS A 306 -45.87 -3.12 20.85
C LYS A 306 -46.65 -3.99 19.84
N ARG A 307 -46.09 -5.18 19.59
CA ARG A 307 -46.72 -6.51 19.49
C ARG A 307 -48.27 -6.60 19.48
N THR A 308 -48.82 -7.10 18.37
CA THR A 308 -49.94 -8.07 18.38
C THR A 308 -49.86 -9.08 17.22
N ARG A 309 -50.60 -10.18 17.38
CA ARG A 309 -50.72 -11.43 16.58
C ARG A 309 -52.24 -11.83 16.65
N PRO A 310 -52.76 -12.93 16.06
CA PRO A 310 -52.40 -13.71 14.85
C PRO A 310 -53.67 -14.17 14.03
N ILE A 311 -53.56 -15.23 13.20
CA ILE A 311 -54.65 -16.12 12.66
C ILE A 311 -55.52 -15.51 11.52
N GLY A 312 -56.00 -16.25 10.49
CA GLY A 312 -55.87 -17.68 10.09
C GLY A 312 -56.05 -17.84 8.57
N ILE A 313 -55.56 -18.88 7.86
CA ILE A 313 -55.89 -20.33 7.84
C ILE A 313 -57.04 -20.69 6.85
N SER A 314 -56.90 -21.86 6.20
CA SER A 314 -57.78 -22.57 5.24
C SER A 314 -57.69 -22.16 3.75
N ASP A 315 -57.53 -22.98 2.70
CA ASP A 315 -57.77 -24.41 2.30
C ASP A 315 -58.70 -24.37 1.04
N GLU A 316 -58.75 -25.27 0.04
CA GLU A 316 -58.00 -26.50 -0.30
C GLU A 316 -58.15 -26.87 -1.82
N VAL A 317 -57.40 -27.89 -2.29
CA VAL A 317 -57.47 -28.74 -3.53
C VAL A 317 -58.17 -28.28 -4.85
N ASN A 318 -57.45 -28.35 -6.01
CA ASN A 318 -57.58 -29.42 -7.05
C ASN A 318 -56.86 -29.16 -8.41
N LEU A 319 -56.67 -30.24 -9.19
CA LEU A 319 -56.14 -30.34 -10.58
C LEU A 319 -57.25 -30.91 -11.52
N PRO A 320 -57.08 -31.24 -12.84
CA PRO A 320 -55.90 -31.21 -13.74
C PRO A 320 -56.15 -30.66 -15.19
N VAL A 321 -55.20 -30.94 -16.11
CA VAL A 321 -55.30 -31.11 -17.60
C VAL A 321 -54.63 -30.05 -18.50
N ASN A 322 -53.95 -30.55 -19.53
CA ASN A 322 -53.04 -29.86 -20.46
C ASN A 322 -53.73 -28.93 -21.49
N ILE A 323 -52.96 -27.94 -21.99
CA ILE A 323 -52.73 -27.65 -23.42
C ILE A 323 -51.50 -26.72 -23.57
N LEU A 324 -50.67 -26.94 -24.60
CA LEU A 324 -49.53 -26.10 -25.05
C LEU A 324 -50.00 -25.16 -26.20
N PRO A 325 -49.30 -24.09 -26.63
CA PRO A 325 -47.83 -23.89 -26.61
C PRO A 325 -47.33 -22.42 -26.41
N VAL A 326 -46.03 -22.20 -26.71
CA VAL A 326 -45.33 -20.93 -26.99
C VAL A 326 -45.01 -20.00 -25.80
N THR A 327 -43.71 -19.83 -25.54
CA THR A 327 -43.14 -18.74 -24.73
C THR A 327 -42.04 -18.02 -25.51
N TYR A 328 -42.16 -16.69 -25.62
CA TYR A 328 -41.04 -15.80 -25.98
C TYR A 328 -40.17 -15.56 -24.73
N PRO A 329 -38.86 -15.24 -24.88
CA PRO A 329 -37.96 -15.11 -23.74
C PRO A 329 -38.27 -13.86 -22.90
N GLN A 330 -38.57 -14.07 -21.62
CA GLN A 330 -38.57 -13.01 -20.61
C GLN A 330 -37.21 -12.89 -19.94
N SER A 331 -36.87 -11.67 -19.51
CA SER A 331 -35.64 -11.34 -18.81
C SER A 331 -35.51 -12.09 -17.48
N HIS A 332 -34.32 -12.66 -17.23
CA HIS A 332 -34.00 -13.21 -15.91
C HIS A 332 -33.83 -12.08 -14.88
N SER A 333 -34.90 -11.81 -14.14
CA SER A 333 -34.83 -11.16 -12.83
C SER A 333 -34.09 -12.06 -11.82
N GLN A 334 -33.55 -11.46 -10.77
CA GLN A 334 -32.70 -12.13 -9.79
C GLN A 334 -33.44 -13.26 -9.06
N ALA A 335 -32.96 -14.49 -9.20
CA ALA A 335 -33.39 -15.61 -8.36
C ALA A 335 -32.80 -15.45 -6.95
N MET A 336 -33.60 -15.67 -5.90
CA MET A 336 -33.12 -15.69 -4.53
C MET A 336 -32.36 -17.00 -4.25
N TYR A 337 -31.06 -16.90 -4.01
CA TYR A 337 -30.18 -18.07 -3.82
C TYR A 337 -30.21 -18.62 -2.39
N ALA A 338 -30.27 -19.95 -2.27
CA ALA A 338 -30.27 -20.67 -1.00
C ALA A 338 -28.90 -20.61 -0.27
N PRO A 339 -28.86 -20.82 1.05
CA PRO A 339 -27.62 -20.68 1.84
C PRO A 339 -26.68 -21.89 1.82
N ASP A 340 -27.05 -23.02 1.21
CA ASP A 340 -26.34 -24.31 1.36
C ASP A 340 -25.88 -24.91 0.00
N ASP A 341 -25.07 -24.13 -0.71
CA ASP A 341 -24.68 -24.38 -2.12
C ASP A 341 -23.27 -24.99 -2.29
N LEU A 342 -22.50 -25.12 -1.20
CA LEU A 342 -21.13 -25.64 -1.24
C LEU A 342 -21.10 -27.17 -1.51
N PRO A 343 -20.11 -27.69 -2.26
CA PRO A 343 -19.91 -29.13 -2.40
C PRO A 343 -19.26 -29.69 -1.13
N LYS A 344 -20.10 -30.16 -0.19
CA LYS A 344 -19.70 -30.71 1.11
C LYS A 344 -19.65 -32.24 1.14
N THR A 345 -20.48 -32.91 0.34
CA THR A 345 -20.71 -34.36 0.45
C THR A 345 -19.78 -35.13 -0.48
N VAL A 346 -18.97 -36.06 0.04
CA VAL A 346 -18.17 -36.97 -0.80
C VAL A 346 -19.11 -37.88 -1.61
N ALA A 347 -19.15 -37.67 -2.92
CA ALA A 347 -20.02 -38.38 -3.85
C ALA A 347 -19.30 -39.53 -4.59
N ARG A 348 -17.97 -39.43 -4.75
CA ARG A 348 -17.09 -40.42 -5.39
C ARG A 348 -15.73 -40.46 -4.71
N ILE A 349 -15.08 -41.62 -4.82
CA ILE A 349 -13.64 -41.81 -4.61
C ILE A 349 -13.10 -42.51 -5.86
N LEU A 350 -12.01 -42.00 -6.43
CA LEU A 350 -11.31 -42.53 -7.59
C LEU A 350 -9.89 -42.95 -7.17
N ASN A 351 -9.39 -44.07 -7.69
CA ASN A 351 -8.06 -44.57 -7.37
C ASN A 351 -7.09 -44.28 -8.53
N GLN A 352 -6.27 -43.22 -8.41
CA GLN A 352 -5.25 -42.89 -9.42
C GLN A 352 -4.02 -43.80 -9.32
N GLY A 353 -3.73 -44.35 -8.13
CA GLY A 353 -2.58 -45.21 -7.83
C GLY A 353 -1.26 -44.44 -7.63
N SER A 354 -1.06 -43.37 -8.40
CA SER A 354 0.07 -42.43 -8.27
C SER A 354 -0.41 -41.06 -7.76
N ALA A 355 0.43 -40.35 -6.99
CA ALA A 355 0.01 -39.14 -6.29
C ALA A 355 -0.37 -38.02 -7.26
N PRO A 356 -1.60 -37.44 -7.19
CA PRO A 356 -1.99 -36.31 -8.01
C PRO A 356 -1.13 -35.07 -7.74
N MET A 357 -0.52 -34.52 -8.80
CA MET A 357 0.28 -33.30 -8.77
C MET A 357 -0.44 -32.11 -9.40
N SER A 358 -1.30 -32.37 -10.38
CA SER A 358 -2.19 -31.38 -10.97
C SER A 358 -3.49 -32.03 -11.41
N MET A 359 -4.57 -31.27 -11.39
CA MET A 359 -5.89 -31.69 -11.84
C MET A 359 -6.52 -30.52 -12.62
N ASP A 360 -7.40 -30.83 -13.57
CA ASP A 360 -8.26 -29.84 -14.22
C ASP A 360 -9.54 -30.46 -14.80
N PHE A 361 -10.68 -29.78 -14.65
CA PHE A 361 -11.97 -30.22 -15.20
C PHE A 361 -12.16 -29.69 -16.62
N HIS A 362 -12.69 -30.52 -17.52
CA HIS A 362 -12.96 -30.09 -18.89
C HIS A 362 -13.99 -28.93 -18.90
N PRO A 363 -13.73 -27.80 -19.58
CA PRO A 363 -14.54 -26.56 -19.47
C PRO A 363 -15.94 -26.60 -20.11
N ILE A 364 -16.41 -27.79 -20.50
CA ILE A 364 -17.72 -28.06 -21.13
C ILE A 364 -18.26 -29.39 -20.61
N GLN A 365 -17.44 -30.44 -20.58
CA GLN A 365 -17.85 -31.77 -20.11
C GLN A 365 -17.62 -31.88 -18.59
N GLN A 366 -18.61 -31.43 -17.81
CA GLN A 366 -18.52 -31.18 -16.36
C GLN A 366 -18.06 -32.35 -15.46
N THR A 367 -18.06 -33.60 -15.95
CA THR A 367 -17.57 -34.79 -15.22
C THR A 367 -16.24 -35.33 -15.72
N ILE A 368 -15.66 -34.77 -16.79
CA ILE A 368 -14.36 -35.19 -17.29
C ILE A 368 -13.25 -34.49 -16.50
N LEU A 369 -12.43 -35.28 -15.81
CA LEU A 369 -11.33 -34.82 -14.96
C LEU A 369 -9.99 -35.30 -15.55
N LEU A 370 -9.14 -34.34 -15.87
CA LEU A 370 -7.74 -34.55 -16.26
C LEU A 370 -6.86 -34.54 -15.01
N VAL A 371 -5.90 -35.46 -14.93
CA VAL A 371 -5.03 -35.66 -13.77
C VAL A 371 -3.58 -35.85 -14.25
N GLY A 372 -2.64 -35.08 -13.69
CA GLY A 372 -1.21 -35.31 -13.84
C GLY A 372 -0.60 -35.76 -12.52
N THR A 373 0.33 -36.71 -12.54
CA THR A 373 0.86 -37.36 -11.33
C THR A 373 2.36 -37.13 -11.08
N ASN A 374 2.82 -37.48 -9.88
CA ASN A 374 4.22 -37.38 -9.47
C ASN A 374 5.18 -38.32 -10.23
N VAL A 375 4.68 -39.30 -10.98
CA VAL A 375 5.47 -40.23 -11.81
C VAL A 375 5.36 -39.94 -13.31
N GLY A 376 4.81 -38.78 -13.69
CA GLY A 376 4.69 -38.38 -15.09
C GLY A 376 3.52 -39.04 -15.83
N GLU A 377 2.67 -39.81 -15.13
CA GLU A 377 1.44 -40.35 -15.70
C GLU A 377 0.38 -39.23 -15.84
N ILE A 378 -0.25 -39.17 -17.02
CA ILE A 378 -1.50 -38.45 -17.29
C ILE A 378 -2.66 -39.46 -17.20
N GLY A 379 -3.65 -39.17 -16.36
CA GLY A 379 -4.93 -39.88 -16.29
C GLY A 379 -6.08 -39.01 -16.77
N LEU A 380 -7.04 -39.61 -17.49
CA LEU A 380 -8.33 -39.01 -17.82
C LEU A 380 -9.43 -39.86 -17.21
N TRP A 381 -10.38 -39.25 -16.49
CA TRP A 381 -11.47 -39.92 -15.80
C TRP A 381 -12.84 -39.35 -16.21
N ASP A 382 -13.85 -40.20 -16.32
CA ASP A 382 -15.24 -39.77 -16.12
C ASP A 382 -15.62 -39.99 -14.65
N VAL A 383 -15.84 -38.87 -13.96
CA VAL A 383 -16.29 -38.82 -12.56
C VAL A 383 -17.73 -39.36 -12.40
N GLY A 384 -18.52 -39.34 -13.47
CA GLY A 384 -19.86 -39.92 -13.54
C GLY A 384 -19.84 -41.43 -13.34
N THR A 385 -19.23 -42.16 -14.28
CA THR A 385 -19.12 -43.62 -14.27
C THR A 385 -18.05 -44.17 -13.32
N ARG A 386 -17.08 -43.34 -12.91
CA ARG A 386 -15.85 -43.70 -12.16
C ARG A 386 -14.80 -44.44 -13.00
N GLU A 387 -14.85 -44.33 -14.33
CA GLU A 387 -13.95 -45.04 -15.23
C GLU A 387 -12.73 -44.19 -15.60
N LYS A 388 -11.54 -44.81 -15.60
CA LYS A 388 -10.30 -44.20 -16.09
C LYS A 388 -10.25 -44.36 -17.61
N LEU A 389 -10.83 -43.38 -18.31
CA LEU A 389 -10.92 -43.33 -19.77
C LEU A 389 -9.55 -43.48 -20.46
N VAL A 390 -8.51 -42.86 -19.90
CA VAL A 390 -7.15 -42.94 -20.44
C VAL A 390 -6.10 -42.95 -19.34
N SER A 391 -5.01 -43.69 -19.59
CA SER A 391 -3.72 -43.58 -18.89
C SER A 391 -2.60 -43.44 -19.95
N ARG A 392 -1.67 -42.50 -19.75
CA ARG A 392 -0.43 -42.35 -20.53
C ARG A 392 0.72 -42.06 -19.58
N ASN A 393 1.77 -42.86 -19.62
CA ASN A 393 3.04 -42.54 -18.95
C ASN A 393 3.82 -41.51 -19.79
N PHE A 394 4.63 -40.67 -19.12
CA PHE A 394 5.57 -39.78 -19.80
C PHE A 394 6.49 -40.57 -20.74
N LYS A 395 6.60 -40.07 -21.97
CA LYS A 395 7.57 -40.52 -22.97
C LYS A 395 7.85 -39.34 -23.90
N VAL A 396 9.12 -39.07 -24.19
CA VAL A 396 9.52 -38.17 -25.29
C VAL A 396 9.11 -38.80 -26.63
N TRP A 397 8.48 -38.04 -27.51
CA TRP A 397 8.00 -38.55 -28.80
C TRP A 397 9.16 -38.58 -29.80
N GLU A 398 9.88 -37.47 -29.92
CA GLU A 398 10.95 -37.25 -30.91
C GLU A 398 12.27 -36.87 -30.24
N LEU A 399 12.89 -37.84 -29.56
CA LEU A 399 14.12 -37.63 -28.76
C LEU A 399 15.29 -37.04 -29.58
N ALA A 400 15.36 -37.33 -30.88
CA ALA A 400 16.39 -36.79 -31.77
C ALA A 400 16.24 -35.28 -32.07
N GLN A 401 15.04 -34.71 -31.85
CA GLN A 401 14.74 -33.30 -32.07
C GLN A 401 14.90 -32.46 -30.78
N CYS A 402 14.96 -33.12 -29.62
CA CYS A 402 15.20 -32.51 -28.31
C CYS A 402 16.63 -31.98 -28.15
N THR A 403 16.83 -30.90 -27.39
CA THR A 403 18.17 -30.35 -27.15
C THR A 403 19.10 -31.34 -26.42
N MET A 404 20.40 -31.24 -26.69
CA MET A 404 21.43 -32.05 -25.99
C MET A 404 21.38 -31.89 -24.46
N ILE A 405 20.93 -30.73 -23.96
CA ILE A 405 20.79 -30.45 -22.52
C ILE A 405 19.64 -31.28 -21.93
N LEU A 406 18.48 -31.30 -22.60
CA LEU A 406 17.34 -32.13 -22.23
C LEU A 406 17.68 -33.63 -22.29
N GLN A 407 18.36 -34.08 -23.35
CA GLN A 407 18.83 -35.47 -23.47
C GLN A 407 19.77 -35.85 -22.30
N ALA A 408 20.73 -35.00 -21.96
CA ALA A 408 21.62 -35.21 -20.82
C ALA A 408 20.87 -35.18 -19.46
N ALA A 409 19.86 -34.32 -19.31
CA ALA A 409 19.05 -34.25 -18.10
C ALA A 409 18.23 -35.53 -17.86
N LEU A 410 17.65 -36.10 -18.92
CA LEU A 410 16.90 -37.36 -18.87
C LEU A 410 17.80 -38.59 -18.58
N VAL A 411 19.04 -38.58 -19.07
CA VAL A 411 20.03 -39.63 -18.75
C VAL A 411 20.55 -39.50 -17.31
N LYS A 412 20.75 -38.28 -16.82
CA LYS A 412 21.23 -38.01 -15.45
C LYS A 412 20.18 -38.35 -14.38
N ASP A 413 18.92 -38.05 -14.65
CA ASP A 413 17.79 -38.39 -13.79
C ASP A 413 16.54 -38.68 -14.66
N PRO A 414 16.13 -39.96 -14.79
CA PRO A 414 14.95 -40.36 -15.56
C PRO A 414 13.63 -40.14 -14.80
N GLY A 415 13.65 -39.70 -13.55
CA GLY A 415 12.44 -39.37 -12.80
C GLY A 415 11.76 -38.13 -13.37
N VAL A 416 10.51 -38.26 -13.82
CA VAL A 416 9.71 -37.15 -14.36
C VAL A 416 8.37 -37.08 -13.63
N SER A 417 7.96 -35.87 -13.26
CA SER A 417 6.65 -35.58 -12.66
C SER A 417 5.88 -34.61 -13.54
N VAL A 418 4.55 -34.69 -13.53
CA VAL A 418 3.71 -33.61 -14.07
C VAL A 418 3.68 -32.48 -13.04
N ASN A 419 4.05 -31.27 -13.44
CA ASN A 419 3.94 -30.08 -12.61
C ASN A 419 2.56 -29.44 -12.77
N ARG A 420 2.05 -29.37 -14.01
CA ARG A 420 0.76 -28.78 -14.34
C ARG A 420 0.05 -29.51 -15.48
N VAL A 421 -1.26 -29.71 -15.33
CA VAL A 421 -2.19 -29.95 -16.45
C VAL A 421 -3.18 -28.80 -16.56
N ILE A 422 -3.65 -28.51 -17.77
CA ILE A 422 -4.71 -27.53 -18.02
C ILE A 422 -5.42 -27.80 -19.37
N TRP A 423 -6.73 -27.56 -19.42
CA TRP A 423 -7.50 -27.57 -20.67
C TRP A 423 -7.38 -26.24 -21.43
N CYS A 424 -7.43 -26.31 -22.76
CA CYS A 424 -7.76 -25.15 -23.59
C CYS A 424 -9.22 -24.72 -23.30
N PRO A 425 -9.59 -23.41 -23.32
CA PRO A 425 -10.94 -22.95 -22.96
C PRO A 425 -12.12 -23.54 -23.74
N ASP A 426 -11.87 -24.12 -24.93
CA ASP A 426 -12.85 -24.85 -25.75
C ASP A 426 -12.92 -26.36 -25.43
N GLY A 427 -11.94 -26.89 -24.69
CA GLY A 427 -11.78 -28.31 -24.38
C GLY A 427 -11.27 -29.19 -25.53
N SER A 428 -10.86 -28.62 -26.67
CA SER A 428 -10.37 -29.41 -27.81
C SER A 428 -8.93 -29.89 -27.64
N LEU A 429 -8.13 -29.15 -26.86
CA LEU A 429 -6.75 -29.47 -26.49
C LEU A 429 -6.59 -29.47 -24.97
N PHE A 430 -5.59 -30.20 -24.46
CA PHE A 430 -5.03 -29.99 -23.13
C PHE A 430 -3.51 -30.00 -23.16
N GLY A 431 -2.90 -29.24 -22.24
CA GLY A 431 -1.46 -29.08 -22.10
C GLY A 431 -0.93 -29.69 -20.82
N VAL A 432 0.27 -30.24 -20.88
CA VAL A 432 0.96 -30.93 -19.78
C VAL A 432 2.39 -30.40 -19.68
N ALA A 433 2.72 -29.80 -18.54
CA ALA A 433 4.05 -29.33 -18.20
C ALA A 433 4.72 -30.28 -17.20
N TYR A 434 5.99 -30.64 -17.46
CA TYR A 434 6.74 -31.62 -16.68
C TYR A 434 7.89 -30.96 -15.88
N SER A 435 8.43 -31.67 -14.89
CA SER A 435 9.65 -31.29 -14.15
C SER A 435 10.97 -31.46 -14.93
N LYS A 436 10.86 -31.52 -16.26
CA LYS A 436 11.96 -31.47 -17.24
C LYS A 436 11.60 -30.40 -18.27
N HIS A 437 12.41 -30.21 -19.30
CA HIS A 437 12.29 -29.09 -20.22
C HIS A 437 10.99 -29.07 -21.05
N ILE A 438 10.27 -30.20 -21.10
CA ILE A 438 9.23 -30.50 -22.08
C ILE A 438 7.85 -30.01 -21.65
N VAL A 439 7.11 -29.47 -22.61
CA VAL A 439 5.64 -29.43 -22.63
C VAL A 439 5.11 -30.37 -23.70
N GLN A 440 4.03 -31.11 -23.39
CA GLN A 440 3.27 -31.89 -24.36
C GLN A 440 1.83 -31.42 -24.42
N ILE A 441 1.30 -31.28 -25.64
CA ILE A 441 -0.07 -30.88 -25.93
C ILE A 441 -0.77 -32.05 -26.62
N TYR A 442 -1.97 -32.38 -26.16
CA TYR A 442 -2.80 -33.44 -26.71
C TYR A 442 -4.11 -32.88 -27.24
N SER A 443 -4.61 -33.41 -28.36
CA SER A 443 -5.99 -33.16 -28.78
C SER A 443 -6.94 -34.18 -28.13
N TYR A 444 -8.17 -33.74 -27.87
CA TYR A 444 -9.24 -34.57 -27.31
C TYR A 444 -10.44 -34.58 -28.25
N HIS A 445 -10.96 -35.77 -28.56
CA HIS A 445 -12.10 -35.96 -29.45
C HIS A 445 -13.29 -36.66 -28.77
N GLY A 446 -13.28 -36.72 -27.44
CA GLY A 446 -14.34 -37.35 -26.63
C GLY A 446 -14.02 -38.79 -26.21
N GLY A 447 -14.61 -39.23 -25.10
CA GLY A 447 -14.38 -40.56 -24.54
C GLY A 447 -12.90 -40.79 -24.26
N ASN A 448 -12.31 -41.77 -24.96
CA ASN A 448 -10.94 -42.23 -24.76
C ASN A 448 -9.98 -41.78 -25.89
N ASP A 449 -10.45 -41.03 -26.90
CA ASP A 449 -9.64 -40.57 -28.03
C ASP A 449 -8.84 -39.31 -27.65
N ILE A 450 -7.61 -39.52 -27.18
CA ILE A 450 -6.58 -38.49 -27.10
C ILE A 450 -5.45 -38.78 -28.09
N ARG A 451 -4.97 -37.73 -28.75
CA ARG A 451 -3.92 -37.81 -29.78
C ARG A 451 -2.78 -36.85 -29.47
N GLN A 452 -1.58 -37.23 -29.88
CA GLN A 452 -0.38 -36.40 -29.77
C GLN A 452 -0.52 -35.22 -30.75
N HIS A 453 -0.47 -33.98 -30.24
CA HIS A 453 -0.63 -32.76 -31.05
C HIS A 453 0.71 -32.02 -31.18
N LEU A 454 1.34 -31.63 -30.06
CA LEU A 454 2.69 -31.01 -30.06
C LEU A 454 3.56 -31.44 -28.88
N GLU A 455 4.87 -31.50 -29.10
CA GLU A 455 5.93 -31.64 -28.10
C GLU A 455 6.89 -30.46 -28.23
N ILE A 456 7.21 -29.77 -27.13
CA ILE A 456 7.97 -28.52 -27.12
C ILE A 456 9.07 -28.59 -26.04
N ASP A 457 10.34 -28.47 -26.45
CA ASP A 457 11.48 -28.23 -25.54
C ASP A 457 11.45 -26.75 -25.11
N ALA A 458 10.76 -26.48 -24.01
CA ALA A 458 10.26 -25.15 -23.68
C ALA A 458 11.24 -24.34 -22.81
N HIS A 459 11.79 -24.92 -21.74
CA HIS A 459 12.64 -24.23 -20.76
C HIS A 459 13.89 -25.02 -20.40
N VAL A 460 14.98 -24.34 -20.05
CA VAL A 460 16.17 -25.01 -19.52
C VAL A 460 15.96 -25.31 -18.04
N GLY A 461 15.71 -26.57 -17.70
CA GLY A 461 15.28 -27.03 -16.36
C GLY A 461 13.85 -27.57 -16.36
N GLY A 462 13.11 -27.42 -15.26
CA GLY A 462 11.69 -27.77 -15.19
C GLY A 462 10.77 -26.70 -15.80
N VAL A 463 9.62 -27.13 -16.31
CA VAL A 463 8.50 -26.24 -16.64
C VAL A 463 7.52 -26.26 -15.47
N ASN A 464 7.37 -25.11 -14.80
CA ASN A 464 6.66 -25.04 -13.52
C ASN A 464 5.16 -24.84 -13.67
N ASP A 465 4.72 -24.09 -14.69
CA ASP A 465 3.31 -23.84 -14.96
C ASP A 465 3.04 -23.63 -16.46
N ILE A 466 1.79 -23.81 -16.86
CA ILE A 466 1.32 -23.68 -18.24
C ILE A 466 -0.10 -23.12 -18.28
N ALA A 467 -0.35 -22.19 -19.22
CA ALA A 467 -1.67 -21.62 -19.45
C ALA A 467 -1.96 -21.44 -20.94
N PHE A 468 -3.23 -21.58 -21.34
CA PHE A 468 -3.69 -21.19 -22.68
C PHE A 468 -4.21 -19.75 -22.65
N ALA A 469 -3.93 -19.00 -23.72
CA ALA A 469 -4.42 -17.65 -23.94
C ALA A 469 -4.79 -17.45 -25.42
N HIS A 470 -5.50 -16.36 -25.72
CA HIS A 470 -5.87 -15.99 -27.09
C HIS A 470 -5.28 -14.63 -27.51
N PRO A 471 -3.95 -14.39 -27.40
CA PRO A 471 -3.34 -13.12 -27.82
C PRO A 471 -3.72 -12.78 -29.26
N ASN A 472 -4.24 -11.57 -29.49
CA ASN A 472 -4.75 -11.11 -30.79
C ASN A 472 -5.79 -12.05 -31.46
N LYS A 473 -6.53 -12.84 -30.65
CA LYS A 473 -7.48 -13.91 -31.06
C LYS A 473 -6.82 -15.20 -31.59
N GLN A 474 -5.50 -15.34 -31.53
CA GLN A 474 -4.74 -16.53 -31.92
C GLN A 474 -4.49 -17.40 -30.68
N LEU A 475 -4.82 -18.70 -30.73
CA LEU A 475 -4.59 -19.60 -29.59
C LEU A 475 -3.09 -19.80 -29.37
N SER A 476 -2.61 -19.44 -28.19
CA SER A 476 -1.20 -19.54 -27.80
C SER A 476 -1.05 -20.15 -26.41
N ILE A 477 0.04 -20.91 -26.24
CA ILE A 477 0.45 -21.54 -24.99
C ILE A 477 1.46 -20.63 -24.31
N ILE A 478 1.35 -20.46 -23.00
CA ILE A 478 2.28 -19.70 -22.17
C ILE A 478 2.91 -20.66 -21.18
N THR A 479 4.24 -20.66 -21.10
CA THR A 479 5.02 -21.54 -20.23
C THR A 479 5.98 -20.72 -19.38
N CYS A 480 6.28 -21.20 -18.18
CA CYS A 480 7.34 -20.63 -17.34
C CYS A 480 8.15 -21.73 -16.64
N GLY A 481 9.39 -21.44 -16.26
CA GLY A 481 10.30 -22.47 -15.74
C GLY A 481 11.56 -21.97 -15.06
N ASP A 482 12.48 -22.91 -14.85
CA ASP A 482 13.69 -22.70 -14.03
C ASP A 482 14.75 -21.80 -14.68
N ASP A 483 14.69 -21.62 -16.00
CA ASP A 483 15.50 -20.63 -16.74
C ASP A 483 15.10 -19.17 -16.49
N LYS A 484 14.16 -18.94 -15.57
CA LYS A 484 13.65 -17.61 -15.13
C LYS A 484 12.87 -16.84 -16.21
N THR A 485 12.56 -17.48 -17.35
CA THR A 485 11.82 -16.84 -18.44
C THR A 485 10.34 -17.22 -18.44
N ILE A 486 9.52 -16.40 -19.10
CA ILE A 486 8.19 -16.79 -19.59
C ILE A 486 8.25 -16.83 -21.12
N LYS A 487 7.71 -17.88 -21.74
CA LYS A 487 7.70 -18.04 -23.21
C LYS A 487 6.27 -18.22 -23.70
N VAL A 488 6.00 -17.67 -24.89
CA VAL A 488 4.70 -17.79 -25.56
C VAL A 488 4.93 -18.52 -26.88
N TRP A 489 4.08 -19.51 -27.15
CA TRP A 489 4.18 -20.43 -28.28
C TRP A 489 2.85 -20.48 -29.01
N ASP A 490 2.88 -20.59 -30.33
CA ASP A 490 1.70 -20.87 -31.12
C ASP A 490 1.16 -22.29 -30.82
N ALA A 491 -0.13 -22.43 -30.53
CA ALA A 491 -0.73 -23.71 -30.15
C ALA A 491 -1.03 -24.66 -31.34
N THR A 492 -0.82 -24.20 -32.57
CA THR A 492 -1.04 -24.97 -33.81
C THR A 492 0.29 -25.36 -34.47
N THR A 493 1.30 -24.50 -34.42
CA THR A 493 2.62 -24.72 -35.07
C THR A 493 3.77 -24.97 -34.10
N GLY A 494 3.61 -24.65 -32.81
CA GLY A 494 4.66 -24.75 -31.80
C GLY A 494 5.75 -23.69 -31.92
N THR A 495 5.63 -22.74 -32.86
CA THR A 495 6.64 -21.68 -33.02
C THR A 495 6.62 -20.72 -31.83
N LYS A 496 7.80 -20.46 -31.26
CA LYS A 496 7.96 -19.48 -30.17
C LYS A 496 7.70 -18.06 -30.69
N GLN A 497 6.68 -17.41 -30.16
CA GLN A 497 6.26 -16.05 -30.52
C GLN A 497 6.94 -14.99 -29.64
N HIS A 498 7.01 -15.22 -28.33
CA HIS A 498 7.57 -14.26 -27.35
C HIS A 498 8.51 -14.94 -26.36
N THR A 499 9.39 -14.16 -25.74
CA THR A 499 10.21 -14.55 -24.60
C THR A 499 10.37 -13.34 -23.70
N PHE A 500 9.99 -13.48 -22.44
CA PHE A 500 10.05 -12.45 -21.41
C PHE A 500 11.14 -12.81 -20.40
N GLU A 501 12.06 -11.87 -20.20
CA GLU A 501 13.20 -11.96 -19.31
C GLU A 501 13.13 -10.80 -18.30
N GLY A 502 13.70 -10.98 -17.10
CA GLY A 502 13.67 -9.96 -16.03
C GLY A 502 13.10 -10.42 -14.69
N HIS A 503 12.92 -11.73 -14.47
CA HIS A 503 12.81 -12.32 -13.12
C HIS A 503 14.19 -12.82 -12.66
N ASP A 504 14.54 -12.56 -11.40
CA ASP A 504 15.84 -12.94 -10.83
C ASP A 504 15.84 -14.35 -10.21
N ALA A 505 14.68 -14.93 -9.98
CA ALA A 505 14.47 -16.32 -9.55
C ALA A 505 13.66 -17.14 -10.58
N PRO A 506 13.66 -18.48 -10.52
CA PRO A 506 12.77 -19.34 -11.30
C PRO A 506 11.31 -18.88 -11.25
N VAL A 507 10.64 -18.90 -12.41
CA VAL A 507 9.23 -18.49 -12.50
C VAL A 507 8.35 -19.69 -12.17
N TYR A 508 7.47 -19.51 -11.20
CA TYR A 508 6.68 -20.55 -10.54
C TYR A 508 5.26 -20.69 -11.09
N SER A 509 4.60 -19.59 -11.45
CA SER A 509 3.23 -19.61 -12.01
C SER A 509 2.99 -18.50 -13.03
N VAL A 510 2.07 -18.75 -13.96
CA VAL A 510 1.61 -17.77 -14.98
C VAL A 510 0.09 -17.71 -15.06
N CYS A 511 -0.44 -16.48 -15.05
CA CYS A 511 -1.86 -16.18 -15.10
C CYS A 511 -2.13 -15.15 -16.22
N PRO A 512 -2.45 -15.59 -17.45
CA PRO A 512 -2.87 -14.70 -18.52
C PRO A 512 -4.28 -14.15 -18.27
N HIS A 513 -4.53 -12.91 -18.66
CA HIS A 513 -5.86 -12.32 -18.59
C HIS A 513 -6.13 -11.29 -19.70
N TYR A 514 -7.41 -10.91 -19.81
CA TYR A 514 -7.93 -9.94 -20.77
C TYR A 514 -8.90 -8.98 -20.09
N LYS A 515 -8.66 -7.68 -20.22
CA LYS A 515 -9.53 -6.63 -19.69
C LYS A 515 -9.52 -5.41 -20.60
N GLU A 516 -10.70 -4.86 -20.88
CA GLU A 516 -10.85 -3.58 -21.59
C GLU A 516 -10.04 -3.50 -22.90
N SER A 517 -10.08 -4.56 -23.71
CA SER A 517 -9.31 -4.77 -24.96
C SER A 517 -7.79 -4.99 -24.82
N ILE A 518 -7.24 -4.92 -23.61
CA ILE A 518 -5.82 -5.17 -23.32
C ILE A 518 -5.64 -6.64 -22.87
N GLN A 519 -4.58 -7.29 -23.39
CA GLN A 519 -4.17 -8.64 -23.01
C GLN A 519 -2.83 -8.59 -22.30
N PHE A 520 -2.72 -9.27 -21.16
CA PHE A 520 -1.53 -9.27 -20.32
C PHE A 520 -1.32 -10.61 -19.62
N ILE A 521 -0.12 -10.79 -19.07
CA ILE A 521 0.27 -11.95 -18.28
C ILE A 521 0.72 -11.45 -16.90
N PHE A 522 0.16 -12.00 -15.83
CA PHE A 522 0.82 -11.98 -14.53
C PHE A 522 1.72 -13.21 -14.39
N SER A 523 2.91 -13.05 -13.82
CA SER A 523 3.75 -14.19 -13.45
C SER A 523 4.40 -13.99 -12.10
N THR A 524 4.64 -15.11 -11.42
CA THR A 524 5.20 -15.15 -10.05
C THR A 524 6.51 -15.93 -10.05
N ALA A 525 7.49 -15.50 -9.27
CA ALA A 525 8.76 -16.19 -9.11
C ALA A 525 8.93 -16.77 -7.69
N LEU A 526 9.92 -17.64 -7.52
CA LEU A 526 10.15 -18.35 -6.24
C LEU A 526 10.53 -17.43 -5.06
N ASP A 527 11.09 -16.26 -5.36
CA ASP A 527 11.38 -15.17 -4.41
C ASP A 527 10.13 -14.36 -4.00
N GLY A 528 8.96 -14.70 -4.53
CA GLY A 528 7.71 -13.98 -4.31
C GLY A 528 7.51 -12.74 -5.18
N LYS A 529 8.39 -12.48 -6.16
CA LYS A 529 8.18 -11.37 -7.10
C LYS A 529 7.04 -11.67 -8.06
N ILE A 530 6.12 -10.72 -8.17
CA ILE A 530 4.98 -10.73 -9.10
C ILE A 530 5.25 -9.66 -10.15
N LYS A 531 5.24 -10.05 -11.44
CA LYS A 531 5.44 -9.11 -12.56
C LYS A 531 4.30 -9.19 -13.56
N ALA A 532 3.94 -8.04 -14.13
CA ALA A 532 2.94 -7.91 -15.19
C ALA A 532 3.61 -7.68 -16.56
N TRP A 533 3.16 -8.36 -17.60
CA TRP A 533 3.76 -8.35 -18.95
C TRP A 533 2.71 -8.08 -20.02
N LEU A 534 3.10 -7.38 -21.09
CA LEU A 534 2.30 -7.21 -22.31
C LEU A 534 2.94 -7.99 -23.46
N TYR A 535 2.14 -8.34 -24.47
CA TYR A 535 2.60 -9.06 -25.68
C TYR A 535 3.38 -8.17 -26.67
N ASP A 536 4.31 -7.35 -26.15
CA ASP A 536 5.11 -6.36 -26.88
C ASP A 536 6.63 -6.51 -26.67
N ASN A 537 7.07 -7.45 -25.84
CA ASN A 537 8.47 -7.71 -25.45
C ASN A 537 9.21 -6.53 -24.78
N LEU A 538 8.52 -5.46 -24.37
CA LEU A 538 9.12 -4.27 -23.76
C LEU A 538 9.30 -4.39 -22.22
N GLY A 539 9.65 -5.58 -21.75
CA GLY A 539 9.88 -5.90 -20.33
C GLY A 539 8.62 -5.91 -19.45
N SER A 540 8.83 -6.14 -18.14
CA SER A 540 7.76 -6.10 -17.14
C SER A 540 7.25 -4.67 -16.94
N ARG A 541 5.91 -4.51 -16.92
CA ARG A 541 5.24 -3.20 -16.79
C ARG A 541 5.06 -2.76 -15.34
N VAL A 542 4.92 -3.71 -14.43
CA VAL A 542 4.83 -3.47 -12.98
C VAL A 542 5.50 -4.64 -12.24
N ASP A 543 6.03 -4.34 -11.05
CA ASP A 543 6.66 -5.26 -10.11
C ASP A 543 5.96 -5.11 -8.75
N TYR A 544 5.55 -6.21 -8.14
CA TYR A 544 4.96 -6.27 -6.80
C TYR A 544 5.60 -7.39 -6.00
N ASP A 545 5.61 -7.27 -4.67
CA ASP A 545 6.02 -8.34 -3.76
C ASP A 545 4.81 -9.09 -3.22
N ALA A 546 4.83 -10.42 -3.30
CA ALA A 546 3.85 -11.27 -2.65
C ALA A 546 3.99 -11.19 -1.11
N PRO A 547 2.89 -11.18 -0.33
CA PRO A 547 2.91 -10.96 1.13
C PRO A 547 3.80 -11.89 1.98
N GLY A 548 4.32 -12.98 1.43
CA GLY A 548 5.25 -13.90 2.10
C GLY A 548 6.68 -13.92 1.56
N HIS A 549 7.04 -13.05 0.60
CA HIS A 549 8.32 -13.03 -0.14
C HIS A 549 8.83 -14.43 -0.53
N TRP A 550 7.92 -15.22 -1.08
CA TRP A 550 8.10 -16.61 -1.45
C TRP A 550 7.03 -17.04 -2.47
N CYS A 551 7.20 -18.21 -3.08
CA CYS A 551 6.37 -18.67 -4.18
C CYS A 551 4.85 -18.66 -3.90
N THR A 552 4.10 -18.17 -4.89
CA THR A 552 2.65 -18.00 -4.84
C THR A 552 2.04 -18.30 -6.20
N THR A 553 0.83 -18.86 -6.22
CA THR A 553 0.01 -19.04 -7.43
C THR A 553 -0.96 -17.87 -7.56
N MET A 554 -1.26 -17.46 -8.79
CA MET A 554 -2.26 -16.42 -9.09
C MET A 554 -3.42 -16.99 -9.89
N ALA A 555 -4.64 -16.53 -9.58
CA ALA A 555 -5.83 -16.88 -10.34
C ALA A 555 -6.85 -15.73 -10.29
N TYR A 556 -7.65 -15.63 -11.35
CA TYR A 556 -8.82 -14.78 -11.39
C TYR A 556 -10.07 -15.51 -10.88
N SER A 557 -11.06 -14.74 -10.43
CA SER A 557 -12.45 -15.20 -10.33
C SER A 557 -12.98 -15.68 -11.69
N ALA A 558 -14.01 -16.53 -11.68
CA ALA A 558 -14.61 -17.07 -12.91
C ALA A 558 -15.29 -16.02 -13.84
N ASP A 559 -15.55 -14.81 -13.33
CA ASP A 559 -15.94 -13.63 -14.15
C ASP A 559 -14.77 -12.76 -14.63
N GLY A 560 -13.53 -13.04 -14.20
CA GLY A 560 -12.36 -12.23 -14.53
C GLY A 560 -12.29 -10.87 -13.86
N THR A 561 -13.13 -10.58 -12.86
CA THR A 561 -13.22 -9.25 -12.22
C THR A 561 -12.33 -9.07 -11.00
N ARG A 562 -11.87 -10.16 -10.36
CA ARG A 562 -11.14 -10.16 -9.09
C ARG A 562 -9.90 -11.03 -9.18
N LEU A 563 -8.75 -10.48 -8.81
CA LEU A 563 -7.46 -11.15 -8.83
C LEU A 563 -7.08 -11.65 -7.43
N PHE A 564 -6.65 -12.90 -7.34
CA PHE A 564 -6.21 -13.54 -6.10
C PHE A 564 -4.80 -14.09 -6.23
N SER A 565 -4.07 -14.10 -5.11
CA SER A 565 -2.85 -14.90 -4.98
C SER A 565 -2.83 -15.71 -3.69
N CYS A 566 -2.34 -16.94 -3.78
CA CYS A 566 -2.26 -17.91 -2.68
C CYS A 566 -0.83 -18.44 -2.57
N GLY A 567 -0.28 -18.54 -1.36
CA GLY A 567 1.07 -19.02 -1.17
C GLY A 567 1.40 -19.37 0.27
N THR A 568 2.66 -19.75 0.47
CA THR A 568 3.28 -19.94 1.79
C THR A 568 4.47 -19.00 1.91
N SER A 569 4.71 -18.39 3.07
CA SER A 569 5.95 -17.62 3.31
C SER A 569 7.18 -18.53 3.42
N LYS A 570 8.38 -17.93 3.46
CA LYS A 570 9.66 -18.57 3.84
C LYS A 570 9.55 -19.39 5.15
N ASP A 571 8.68 -18.97 6.08
CA ASP A 571 8.46 -19.61 7.39
C ASP A 571 7.40 -20.73 7.36
N GLY A 572 6.66 -20.87 6.25
CA GLY A 572 5.55 -21.82 6.09
C GLY A 572 4.16 -21.27 6.46
N GLU A 573 4.03 -19.98 6.78
CA GLU A 573 2.73 -19.33 7.03
C GLU A 573 1.93 -19.28 5.72
N SER A 574 0.73 -19.85 5.70
CA SER A 574 -0.11 -19.87 4.49
C SER A 574 -1.01 -18.64 4.40
N TYR A 575 -1.20 -18.10 3.20
CA TYR A 575 -2.00 -16.90 2.96
C TYR A 575 -2.78 -16.97 1.64
N ILE A 576 -3.96 -16.34 1.62
CA ILE A 576 -4.64 -15.91 0.40
C ILE A 576 -4.98 -14.43 0.51
N VAL A 577 -4.73 -13.69 -0.57
CA VAL A 577 -5.07 -12.27 -0.71
C VAL A 577 -5.85 -12.00 -1.99
N GLU A 578 -6.77 -11.04 -1.92
CA GLU A 578 -7.37 -10.38 -3.07
C GLU A 578 -6.57 -9.11 -3.39
N TRP A 579 -6.31 -8.83 -4.66
CA TRP A 579 -5.58 -7.64 -5.12
C TRP A 579 -6.52 -6.55 -5.66
N ASN A 580 -6.17 -5.29 -5.44
CA ASN A 580 -6.71 -4.16 -6.20
C ASN A 580 -5.81 -3.90 -7.42
N GLU A 581 -6.27 -4.32 -8.60
CA GLU A 581 -5.52 -4.21 -9.86
C GLU A 581 -5.06 -2.79 -10.18
N THR A 582 -5.83 -1.76 -9.79
CA THR A 582 -5.55 -0.36 -10.16
C THR A 582 -4.59 0.34 -9.19
N GLU A 583 -4.43 -0.20 -7.97
CA GLU A 583 -3.51 0.34 -6.95
C GLU A 583 -2.25 -0.50 -6.74
N GLY A 584 -2.20 -1.73 -7.27
CA GLY A 584 -1.08 -2.65 -7.04
C GLY A 584 -0.94 -3.12 -5.59
N ALA A 585 -2.04 -3.10 -4.83
CA ALA A 585 -2.05 -3.35 -3.40
C ALA A 585 -3.00 -4.50 -3.04
N VAL A 586 -2.73 -5.19 -1.93
CA VAL A 586 -3.69 -6.11 -1.32
C VAL A 586 -4.95 -5.33 -0.91
N LYS A 587 -6.10 -5.86 -1.33
CA LYS A 587 -7.46 -5.35 -1.05
C LYS A 587 -8.10 -6.08 0.13
N ARG A 588 -7.84 -7.39 0.27
CA ARG A 588 -8.31 -8.25 1.37
C ARG A 588 -7.30 -9.36 1.65
N THR A 589 -7.20 -9.78 2.91
CA THR A 589 -6.45 -10.97 3.34
C THR A 589 -7.41 -11.92 4.04
N TYR A 590 -7.46 -13.18 3.62
CA TYR A 590 -8.39 -14.17 4.17
C TYR A 590 -7.81 -14.88 5.40
N LEU A 591 -8.59 -14.93 6.48
CA LEU A 591 -8.20 -15.45 7.79
C LEU A 591 -8.74 -16.87 7.98
N GLY A 592 -7.93 -17.79 8.51
CA GLY A 592 -8.31 -19.20 8.74
C GLY A 592 -7.16 -20.20 8.55
N PHE A 593 -6.08 -19.77 7.90
CA PHE A 593 -4.80 -20.48 7.87
C PHE A 593 -4.14 -20.50 9.25
N ARG A 594 -3.32 -21.52 9.51
CA ARG A 594 -2.47 -21.61 10.70
C ARG A 594 -0.99 -21.49 10.32
N LYS A 595 -0.13 -21.44 11.33
CA LYS A 595 1.26 -20.95 11.22
C LYS A 595 2.21 -21.77 10.33
N ARG A 596 1.87 -23.00 9.93
CA ARG A 596 2.83 -23.87 9.23
C ARG A 596 2.19 -24.92 8.34
N SER A 597 2.11 -24.64 7.04
CA SER A 597 1.99 -25.68 6.01
C SER A 597 3.38 -26.28 5.71
N LEU A 598 3.39 -27.47 5.12
CA LEU A 598 4.59 -28.16 4.61
C LEU A 598 4.77 -28.02 3.09
N GLY A 599 3.89 -27.30 2.40
CA GLY A 599 3.94 -27.08 0.96
C GLY A 599 2.99 -26.00 0.49
N VAL A 600 3.18 -25.55 -0.76
CA VAL A 600 2.39 -24.44 -1.34
C VAL A 600 0.91 -24.81 -1.39
N VAL A 601 0.10 -24.06 -0.65
CA VAL A 601 -1.36 -24.22 -0.63
C VAL A 601 -1.92 -23.96 -2.04
N GLN A 602 -2.73 -24.90 -2.53
CA GLN A 602 -3.53 -24.70 -3.74
C GLN A 602 -4.93 -24.23 -3.37
N PHE A 603 -5.43 -23.31 -4.19
CA PHE A 603 -6.74 -22.69 -4.05
C PHE A 603 -7.52 -22.75 -5.35
N ASP A 604 -8.84 -22.59 -5.24
CA ASP A 604 -9.71 -22.40 -6.38
C ASP A 604 -10.92 -21.52 -6.03
N THR A 605 -11.58 -20.95 -7.04
CA THR A 605 -12.76 -20.09 -6.86
C THR A 605 -13.99 -20.66 -7.55
N THR A 606 -15.19 -20.32 -7.06
CA THR A 606 -16.42 -20.80 -7.68
C THR A 606 -17.59 -19.83 -7.56
N ARG A 607 -18.43 -19.81 -8.61
CA ARG A 607 -19.65 -18.98 -8.76
C ARG A 607 -19.46 -17.49 -8.45
N ASN A 608 -18.22 -16.99 -8.49
CA ASN A 608 -17.77 -15.65 -8.05
C ASN A 608 -18.21 -15.29 -6.62
N ARG A 609 -18.49 -16.30 -5.80
CA ARG A 609 -19.01 -16.17 -4.44
C ARG A 609 -18.14 -16.89 -3.41
N TYR A 610 -17.55 -18.03 -3.75
CA TYR A 610 -16.79 -18.84 -2.80
C TYR A 610 -15.35 -19.06 -3.25
N LEU A 611 -14.46 -18.97 -2.26
CA LEU A 611 -13.04 -19.29 -2.34
C LEU A 611 -12.82 -20.56 -1.52
N ALA A 612 -12.06 -21.53 -2.05
CA ALA A 612 -11.64 -22.71 -1.30
C ALA A 612 -10.12 -22.89 -1.36
N ALA A 613 -9.54 -23.51 -0.33
CA ALA A 613 -8.12 -23.84 -0.25
C ALA A 613 -7.89 -25.15 0.52
N GLY A 614 -6.87 -25.92 0.12
CA GLY A 614 -6.45 -27.12 0.82
C GLY A 614 -5.30 -26.85 1.80
N ASP A 615 -5.55 -26.97 3.10
CA ASP A 615 -4.57 -26.67 4.17
C ASP A 615 -4.82 -27.52 5.42
N GLU A 616 -3.74 -27.92 6.12
CA GLU A 616 -3.74 -28.75 7.33
C GLU A 616 -4.63 -30.01 7.26
N PHE A 617 -4.51 -30.81 6.20
CA PHE A 617 -5.34 -32.02 5.99
C PHE A 617 -6.85 -31.75 5.86
N LEU A 618 -7.25 -30.49 5.58
CA LEU A 618 -8.63 -30.03 5.51
C LEU A 618 -8.85 -29.17 4.25
N ILE A 619 -10.13 -28.96 3.90
CA ILE A 619 -10.57 -28.01 2.89
C ILE A 619 -11.21 -26.83 3.62
N LYS A 620 -10.65 -25.63 3.46
CA LYS A 620 -11.11 -24.39 4.08
C LYS A 620 -11.87 -23.56 3.04
N PHE A 621 -13.00 -22.98 3.42
CA PHE A 621 -13.88 -22.19 2.53
C PHE A 621 -14.13 -20.78 3.08
N TRP A 622 -14.22 -19.81 2.18
CA TRP A 622 -14.59 -18.42 2.47
C TRP A 622 -15.70 -17.96 1.52
N ASP A 623 -16.58 -17.08 1.99
CA ASP A 623 -17.36 -16.21 1.09
C ASP A 623 -16.41 -15.11 0.62
N MET A 624 -16.35 -14.85 -0.69
CA MET A 624 -15.33 -13.99 -1.28
C MET A 624 -15.45 -12.53 -0.80
N ASP A 625 -16.58 -12.07 -0.27
CA ASP A 625 -16.67 -10.72 0.29
C ASP A 625 -16.48 -10.64 1.82
N ASN A 626 -16.24 -11.78 2.48
CA ASN A 626 -15.93 -11.88 3.91
C ASN A 626 -14.52 -12.46 4.16
N ILE A 627 -13.67 -11.72 4.88
CA ILE A 627 -12.31 -12.17 5.23
C ILE A 627 -12.29 -13.35 6.21
N ASN A 628 -13.39 -13.63 6.90
CA ASN A 628 -13.48 -14.70 7.90
C ASN A 628 -13.81 -16.05 7.25
N LEU A 629 -13.18 -17.10 7.75
CA LEU A 629 -13.45 -18.50 7.38
C LEU A 629 -14.96 -18.82 7.51
N LEU A 630 -15.57 -19.28 6.42
CA LEU A 630 -17.00 -19.62 6.35
C LEU A 630 -17.26 -21.03 6.88
N THR A 631 -16.45 -22.00 6.47
CA THR A 631 -16.52 -23.39 6.96
C THR A 631 -15.24 -24.16 6.64
N THR A 632 -15.08 -25.33 7.27
CA THR A 632 -13.97 -26.27 7.06
C THR A 632 -14.54 -27.68 6.92
N ILE A 633 -13.97 -28.47 6.01
CA ILE A 633 -14.44 -29.81 5.65
C ILE A 633 -13.24 -30.77 5.65
N ASP A 634 -13.38 -31.93 6.28
CA ASP A 634 -12.37 -33.00 6.32
C ASP A 634 -12.53 -34.03 5.19
N ALA A 635 -13.67 -33.97 4.49
CA ALA A 635 -14.06 -34.83 3.37
C ALA A 635 -14.02 -36.33 3.73
N ASP A 636 -14.56 -36.71 4.90
CA ASP A 636 -14.46 -38.07 5.45
C ASP A 636 -13.00 -38.51 5.69
N GLY A 637 -12.13 -37.55 6.06
CA GLY A 637 -10.72 -37.75 6.39
C GLY A 637 -9.81 -38.17 5.23
N GLY A 638 -8.55 -38.49 5.54
CA GLY A 638 -7.60 -39.07 4.58
C GLY A 638 -7.09 -38.10 3.50
N LEU A 639 -7.17 -36.79 3.72
CA LEU A 639 -6.47 -35.80 2.89
C LEU A 639 -4.98 -35.75 3.28
N PRO A 640 -4.05 -35.40 2.37
CA PRO A 640 -2.65 -35.11 2.70
C PRO A 640 -2.53 -33.72 3.35
N ALA A 641 -1.35 -33.34 3.87
CA ALA A 641 -1.16 -32.07 4.58
C ALA A 641 -1.56 -30.83 3.77
N SER A 642 -1.24 -30.81 2.47
CA SER A 642 -1.63 -29.79 1.49
C SER A 642 -2.46 -30.43 0.37
N PRO A 643 -3.78 -30.63 0.55
CA PRO A 643 -4.63 -31.24 -0.48
C PRO A 643 -4.74 -30.34 -1.71
N ARG A 644 -4.51 -30.92 -2.88
CA ARG A 644 -4.76 -30.25 -4.17
C ARG A 644 -6.24 -30.28 -4.48
N ILE A 645 -6.79 -29.15 -4.90
CA ILE A 645 -8.22 -28.98 -5.14
C ILE A 645 -8.50 -28.34 -6.50
N ARG A 646 -9.64 -28.73 -7.11
CA ARG A 646 -10.21 -28.09 -8.32
C ARG A 646 -11.74 -28.12 -8.27
N PHE A 647 -12.40 -27.00 -8.52
CA PHE A 647 -13.83 -26.98 -8.84
C PHE A 647 -14.06 -27.37 -10.30
N ASN A 648 -15.24 -27.91 -10.61
CA ASN A 648 -15.78 -27.77 -11.96
C ASN A 648 -16.30 -26.34 -12.19
N LYS A 649 -16.41 -25.92 -13.45
CA LYS A 649 -16.74 -24.55 -13.89
C LYS A 649 -18.01 -23.98 -13.23
N GLU A 650 -18.96 -24.84 -12.90
CA GLU A 650 -20.27 -24.52 -12.31
C GLU A 650 -20.32 -24.69 -10.78
N GLY A 651 -19.21 -25.06 -10.13
CA GLY A 651 -19.12 -25.23 -8.66
C GLY A 651 -19.88 -26.40 -8.06
N ALA A 652 -20.51 -27.22 -8.91
CA ALA A 652 -21.32 -28.36 -8.48
C ALA A 652 -20.48 -29.53 -7.96
N LEU A 653 -19.24 -29.65 -8.44
CA LEU A 653 -18.26 -30.68 -8.07
C LEU A 653 -16.93 -30.04 -7.65
N LEU A 654 -16.24 -30.69 -6.71
CA LEU A 654 -14.92 -30.32 -6.21
C LEU A 654 -14.05 -31.58 -6.10
N ALA A 655 -13.00 -31.67 -6.91
CA ALA A 655 -12.01 -32.74 -6.86
C ALA A 655 -10.89 -32.44 -5.86
N VAL A 656 -10.48 -33.44 -5.08
CA VAL A 656 -9.56 -33.29 -3.93
C VAL A 656 -8.60 -34.48 -3.88
N SER A 657 -7.29 -34.26 -3.89
CA SER A 657 -6.29 -35.33 -3.75
C SER A 657 -6.29 -35.94 -2.34
N THR A 658 -6.16 -37.27 -2.21
CA THR A 658 -6.06 -37.97 -0.93
C THR A 658 -4.67 -38.55 -0.65
N HIS A 659 -4.39 -38.90 0.61
CA HIS A 659 -3.10 -39.42 1.07
C HIS A 659 -2.71 -40.80 0.51
N ASP A 660 -3.71 -41.57 0.05
CA ASP A 660 -3.62 -42.93 -0.51
C ASP A 660 -3.52 -42.93 -2.05
N ASN A 661 -3.00 -41.84 -2.64
CA ASN A 661 -2.93 -41.62 -4.09
C ASN A 661 -4.29 -41.69 -4.82
N GLY A 662 -5.37 -41.37 -4.11
CA GLY A 662 -6.72 -41.26 -4.65
C GLY A 662 -7.15 -39.82 -4.93
N ILE A 663 -8.38 -39.69 -5.43
CA ILE A 663 -9.10 -38.43 -5.60
C ILE A 663 -10.50 -38.60 -5.03
N LYS A 664 -10.86 -37.79 -4.02
CA LYS A 664 -12.24 -37.63 -3.56
C LYS A 664 -12.93 -36.56 -4.39
N ILE A 665 -14.20 -36.81 -4.75
CA ILE A 665 -15.04 -35.83 -5.42
C ILE A 665 -16.18 -35.47 -4.46
N LEU A 666 -16.19 -34.22 -4.02
CA LEU A 666 -17.27 -33.64 -3.25
C LEU A 666 -18.31 -33.03 -4.21
N ALA A 667 -19.58 -33.09 -3.84
CA ALA A 667 -20.68 -32.57 -4.62
C ALA A 667 -21.66 -31.77 -3.76
N ASN A 668 -22.29 -30.76 -4.37
CA ASN A 668 -23.45 -30.07 -3.80
C ASN A 668 -24.75 -30.77 -4.27
N ALA A 669 -25.92 -30.18 -3.97
CA ALA A 669 -27.22 -30.74 -4.39
C ALA A 669 -27.34 -30.93 -5.93
N ASP A 670 -26.74 -30.04 -6.72
CA ASP A 670 -26.74 -30.13 -8.19
C ASP A 670 -25.71 -31.13 -8.71
N GLY A 671 -24.52 -31.19 -8.11
CA GLY A 671 -23.52 -32.21 -8.42
C GLY A 671 -24.04 -33.63 -8.16
N LEU A 672 -24.79 -33.83 -7.06
CA LEU A 672 -25.45 -35.09 -6.76
C LEU A 672 -26.56 -35.44 -7.76
N ARG A 673 -27.28 -34.45 -8.31
CA ARG A 673 -28.26 -34.65 -9.41
C ARG A 673 -27.56 -35.03 -10.72
N LEU A 674 -26.48 -34.32 -11.07
CA LEU A 674 -25.66 -34.57 -12.25
C LEU A 674 -25.13 -36.02 -12.26
N LEU A 675 -24.47 -36.45 -11.19
CA LEU A 675 -23.89 -37.80 -11.08
C LEU A 675 -24.97 -38.90 -11.16
N ARG A 676 -26.12 -38.73 -10.50
CA ARG A 676 -27.26 -39.67 -10.58
C ARG A 676 -27.87 -39.74 -11.99
N SER A 677 -27.91 -38.62 -12.71
CA SER A 677 -28.42 -38.60 -14.10
C SER A 677 -27.57 -39.42 -15.06
N LEU A 678 -26.27 -39.56 -14.77
CA LEU A 678 -25.32 -40.36 -15.54
C LEU A 678 -25.36 -41.85 -15.15
N GLU A 679 -25.51 -42.16 -13.85
CA GLU A 679 -25.79 -43.53 -13.38
C GLU A 679 -27.04 -44.12 -14.05
N ASN A 680 -28.12 -43.34 -14.18
CA ASN A 680 -29.33 -43.82 -14.87
C ASN A 680 -29.13 -44.08 -16.38
N ARG A 681 -28.16 -43.42 -17.04
CA ARG A 681 -27.86 -43.64 -18.47
C ARG A 681 -27.03 -44.89 -18.73
N SER A 682 -26.11 -45.26 -17.82
CA SER A 682 -25.35 -46.51 -17.97
C SER A 682 -26.21 -47.75 -17.69
N PHE A 683 -27.23 -47.63 -16.82
CA PHE A 683 -28.17 -48.72 -16.55
C PHE A 683 -29.02 -49.12 -17.77
N ASP A 684 -29.50 -48.18 -18.60
CA ASP A 684 -30.24 -48.54 -19.82
C ASP A 684 -29.30 -49.09 -20.93
N ALA A 685 -28.07 -48.60 -21.03
CA ALA A 685 -27.09 -49.12 -21.99
C ALA A 685 -26.74 -50.61 -21.72
N SER A 686 -26.65 -51.00 -20.45
CA SER A 686 -26.31 -52.39 -20.07
C SER A 686 -27.39 -53.42 -20.43
N ARG A 687 -28.63 -53.00 -20.70
CA ARG A 687 -29.74 -53.90 -21.09
C ARG A 687 -29.67 -54.43 -22.52
N VAL A 688 -28.85 -53.84 -23.40
CA VAL A 688 -28.84 -54.14 -24.84
C VAL A 688 -27.81 -55.22 -25.22
N VAL A 689 -26.87 -55.58 -24.32
CA VAL A 689 -25.70 -56.42 -24.65
C VAL A 689 -25.55 -57.62 -23.69
N SER A 690 -26.64 -58.32 -23.35
CA SER A 690 -26.60 -59.46 -22.41
C SER A 690 -27.63 -60.58 -22.67
N GLU A 691 -27.97 -60.86 -23.92
CA GLU A 691 -28.64 -62.12 -24.31
C GLU A 691 -27.75 -62.97 -25.25
N SER A 692 -26.70 -63.60 -24.69
CA SER A 692 -25.97 -64.68 -25.39
C SER A 692 -25.35 -65.73 -24.44
N MET A 693 -26.06 -66.83 -24.25
CA MET A 693 -25.56 -68.20 -24.00
C MET A 693 -24.58 -68.49 -22.83
N THR A 694 -25.15 -68.60 -21.63
CA THR A 694 -25.16 -69.84 -20.79
C THR A 694 -23.96 -70.82 -20.75
N LYS A 695 -23.48 -71.06 -19.50
CA LYS A 695 -23.20 -72.39 -18.85
C LYS A 695 -21.94 -73.21 -19.28
N PRO A 696 -21.50 -74.22 -18.48
CA PRO A 696 -21.51 -74.36 -17.00
C PRO A 696 -20.24 -75.00 -16.37
N MET A 697 -20.01 -74.83 -15.04
CA MET A 697 -19.99 -75.95 -14.05
C MET A 697 -19.47 -75.57 -12.63
N VAL A 698 -20.35 -75.81 -11.63
CA VAL A 698 -20.15 -76.51 -10.34
C VAL A 698 -18.85 -76.31 -9.51
N ASN A 699 -18.95 -75.50 -8.44
CA ASN A 699 -19.03 -75.85 -6.98
C ASN A 699 -18.02 -76.87 -6.33
N PRO A 700 -17.86 -76.94 -4.97
CA PRO A 700 -18.63 -76.23 -3.90
C PRO A 700 -17.84 -75.71 -2.64
N LEU A 701 -18.63 -75.17 -1.68
CA LEU A 701 -18.39 -74.97 -0.22
C LEU A 701 -17.57 -73.71 0.22
N SER A 702 -17.97 -72.96 1.28
CA SER A 702 -19.11 -73.09 2.21
C SER A 702 -19.66 -71.74 2.77
N ALA A 703 -20.82 -71.85 3.43
CA ALA A 703 -21.65 -70.86 4.14
C ALA A 703 -20.95 -69.98 5.23
N ALA A 704 -21.52 -68.87 5.75
CA ALA A 704 -22.63 -67.99 5.30
C ALA A 704 -22.77 -66.69 6.17
N ALA A 705 -23.53 -65.72 5.64
CA ALA A 705 -24.42 -64.73 6.31
C ALA A 705 -24.06 -64.08 7.68
N ALA A 706 -23.51 -62.86 7.61
CA ALA A 706 -24.16 -61.56 7.95
C ALA A 706 -24.99 -61.30 9.25
N ALA A 707 -24.88 -60.04 9.70
CA ALA A 707 -25.90 -59.16 10.32
C ALA A 707 -26.14 -59.10 11.87
N ALA A 708 -25.29 -58.30 12.54
CA ALA A 708 -25.65 -57.05 13.28
C ALA A 708 -26.55 -57.04 14.56
N VAL A 709 -26.54 -55.84 15.21
CA VAL A 709 -27.50 -55.26 16.20
C VAL A 709 -27.21 -55.40 17.71
N ALA A 710 -27.61 -54.35 18.46
CA ALA A 710 -27.80 -54.23 19.92
C ALA A 710 -26.58 -53.96 20.84
N ALA A 711 -26.89 -53.58 22.09
CA ALA A 711 -25.97 -53.01 23.08
C ALA A 711 -26.43 -53.26 24.54
N ALA A 712 -25.54 -52.91 25.48
CA ALA A 712 -25.75 -52.63 26.93
C ALA A 712 -25.78 -53.79 27.97
N ALA A 713 -25.08 -53.48 29.08
CA ALA A 713 -25.32 -53.86 30.49
C ALA A 713 -24.89 -55.23 31.09
N ALA A 714 -23.93 -55.15 32.03
CA ALA A 714 -23.73 -55.98 33.25
C ALA A 714 -23.36 -57.49 33.08
N ALA A 715 -22.84 -58.23 34.07
CA ALA A 715 -22.53 -57.93 35.48
C ALA A 715 -21.33 -58.76 36.05
N ALA A 716 -20.75 -58.26 37.15
CA ALA A 716 -20.10 -58.93 38.30
C ALA A 716 -19.42 -60.34 38.23
N VAL A 717 -18.20 -60.42 38.79
CA VAL A 717 -17.69 -61.53 39.65
C VAL A 717 -16.91 -60.90 40.82
N ALA A 718 -16.85 -61.54 42.01
CA ALA A 718 -16.24 -60.95 43.21
C ALA A 718 -15.50 -61.95 44.13
N THR A 719 -14.40 -61.49 44.73
CA THR A 719 -13.63 -62.03 45.89
C THR A 719 -12.80 -60.87 46.49
N SER A 720 -12.40 -60.79 47.76
CA SER A 720 -12.85 -61.40 49.03
C SER A 720 -12.24 -60.61 50.23
N SER A 721 -12.75 -60.81 51.45
CA SER A 721 -12.25 -60.24 52.74
C SER A 721 -10.74 -60.48 53.03
N GLY A 722 -9.98 -59.70 53.82
CA GLY A 722 -10.25 -58.46 54.59
C GLY A 722 -10.36 -58.64 56.12
N PHE A 723 -9.47 -58.03 56.96
CA PHE A 723 -9.71 -57.67 58.38
C PHE A 723 -8.56 -56.91 59.10
N THR A 724 -8.93 -56.16 60.16
CA THR A 724 -8.15 -55.68 61.35
C THR A 724 -7.17 -54.49 61.24
N ASP A 725 -6.95 -53.85 62.40
CA ASP A 725 -6.38 -52.50 62.65
C ASP A 725 -5.78 -52.43 64.09
N ARG A 726 -5.06 -51.33 64.42
CA ARG A 726 -4.47 -50.89 65.72
C ARG A 726 -3.14 -51.53 66.17
N ASN A 727 -2.17 -50.66 66.51
CA ASN A 727 -1.55 -50.60 67.86
C ASN A 727 -0.65 -49.35 68.06
N ALA A 728 -0.48 -48.93 69.32
CA ALA A 728 0.38 -47.82 69.81
C ALA A 728 0.42 -47.84 71.36
N PRO A 729 1.21 -46.99 72.07
CA PRO A 729 2.60 -46.50 71.88
C PRO A 729 3.52 -47.07 73.00
N PRO A 730 4.77 -46.56 73.24
CA PRO A 730 4.96 -45.46 74.21
C PRO A 730 6.18 -44.52 73.94
N VAL A 731 6.46 -43.59 74.86
CA VAL A 731 7.63 -42.64 74.89
C VAL A 731 8.55 -43.00 76.08
N PRO A 732 9.85 -42.61 76.11
CA PRO A 732 10.26 -41.49 76.99
C PRO A 732 11.52 -40.66 76.58
N VAL A 733 11.61 -39.39 77.04
CA VAL A 733 12.71 -38.67 77.77
C VAL A 733 14.19 -38.87 77.30
N ALA A 734 15.10 -37.87 77.15
CA ALA A 734 15.29 -36.59 77.86
C ALA A 734 16.09 -35.48 77.13
N ASN A 735 15.92 -34.23 77.59
CA ASN A 735 16.85 -33.09 77.83
C ASN A 735 18.15 -32.85 77.03
N GLY A 736 18.39 -31.57 76.72
CA GLY A 736 19.70 -31.00 76.30
C GLY A 736 19.65 -29.47 76.13
N ASP A 737 19.62 -28.72 77.25
CA ASP A 737 19.23 -27.30 77.31
C ASP A 737 20.40 -26.32 77.61
N SER A 738 20.16 -25.00 77.56
CA SER A 738 21.03 -23.84 77.88
C SER A 738 21.85 -23.27 76.70
N ARG A 739 22.06 -21.95 76.54
CA ARG A 739 21.86 -20.77 77.43
C ARG A 739 21.17 -19.57 76.74
N ASN A 740 20.74 -18.61 77.57
CA ASN A 740 19.89 -17.45 77.26
C ASN A 740 20.64 -16.09 77.36
N LEU A 741 20.05 -15.04 76.75
CA LEU A 741 20.25 -13.59 77.01
C LEU A 741 21.65 -13.01 76.60
N VAL A 742 21.83 -11.70 76.36
CA VAL A 742 21.25 -10.48 76.98
C VAL A 742 20.97 -9.34 75.96
N ASP A 743 19.94 -8.53 76.24
CA ASP A 743 19.61 -7.26 75.56
C ASP A 743 20.65 -6.15 75.79
N VAL A 744 21.03 -5.42 74.73
CA VAL A 744 21.62 -4.06 74.86
C VAL A 744 21.12 -3.09 73.78
N LYS A 745 20.15 -2.26 74.18
CA LYS A 745 20.07 -0.82 73.85
C LYS A 745 20.26 -0.05 75.18
N PRO A 746 20.53 1.27 75.20
CA PRO A 746 20.53 2.23 74.08
C PRO A 746 21.79 3.13 74.01
N ARG A 747 21.83 4.05 73.03
CA ARG A 747 21.89 5.49 73.31
C ARG A 747 21.47 6.34 72.10
N ILE A 748 21.07 7.58 72.38
CA ILE A 748 20.54 8.57 71.43
C ILE A 748 21.24 9.90 71.67
N THR A 749 21.68 10.53 70.58
CA THR A 749 22.02 11.95 70.37
C THR A 749 22.05 12.07 68.83
N ASP A 750 21.07 12.59 68.10
CA ASP A 750 20.10 13.67 68.36
C ASP A 750 20.76 15.04 68.59
N GLU A 751 20.94 15.77 67.49
CA GLU A 751 20.54 17.17 67.26
C GLU A 751 20.89 17.55 65.79
N SER A 752 20.22 18.49 65.12
CA SER A 752 18.86 19.01 65.28
C SER A 752 18.41 19.71 63.98
N MET A 753 17.13 19.53 63.59
CA MET A 753 16.30 20.35 62.69
C MET A 753 16.86 20.71 61.27
N ASP A 754 16.05 20.64 60.20
CA ASP A 754 15.02 21.65 59.96
C ASP A 754 13.64 21.10 59.59
N LYS A 755 12.59 21.86 59.93
CA LYS A 755 11.18 21.48 59.88
C LYS A 755 10.55 21.86 58.53
N SER A 756 10.53 20.93 57.59
CA SER A 756 9.60 20.97 56.45
C SER A 756 8.57 19.84 56.54
N LYS A 757 7.31 20.17 56.21
CA LYS A 757 6.12 19.31 56.41
C LYS A 757 6.37 17.87 55.94
N ILE A 758 5.97 16.88 56.76
CA ILE A 758 6.03 15.46 56.40
C ILE A 758 5.02 15.21 55.26
N TRP A 759 5.52 15.21 54.02
CA TRP A 759 4.77 14.74 52.86
C TRP A 759 4.68 13.22 52.94
N LYS A 760 3.52 12.71 53.37
CA LYS A 760 3.20 11.28 53.31
C LYS A 760 3.16 10.87 51.83
N LEU A 761 4.08 10.01 51.40
CA LEU A 761 4.17 9.55 50.01
C LEU A 761 2.83 8.93 49.58
N THR A 762 2.28 9.40 48.46
CA THR A 762 1.10 8.78 47.85
C THR A 762 1.54 7.52 47.11
N GLU A 763 1.12 6.36 47.61
CA GLU A 763 1.25 5.07 46.92
C GLU A 763 -0.13 4.64 46.44
N ILE A 764 -0.25 4.45 45.13
CA ILE A 764 -1.47 4.04 44.42
C ILE A 764 -1.37 2.52 44.23
N ASN A 765 -2.21 1.77 44.94
CA ASN A 765 -2.18 0.31 45.02
C ASN A 765 -3.44 -0.37 44.46
N GLU A 766 -4.55 0.35 44.28
CA GLU A 766 -5.81 -0.18 43.74
C GLU A 766 -6.22 0.49 42.42
N PRO A 767 -6.89 -0.21 41.49
CA PRO A 767 -7.38 0.38 40.24
C PRO A 767 -8.48 1.44 40.41
N THR A 768 -9.00 1.60 41.63
CA THR A 768 -9.95 2.64 42.04
C THR A 768 -9.28 4.01 42.26
N GLN A 769 -7.95 4.03 42.42
CA GLN A 769 -7.18 5.22 42.85
C GLN A 769 -6.53 5.98 41.69
N CYS A 770 -6.59 5.45 40.47
CA CYS A 770 -6.15 6.14 39.24
C CYS A 770 -6.99 5.66 38.05
N ARG A 771 -7.21 6.51 37.06
CA ARG A 771 -7.82 6.06 35.80
C ARG A 771 -6.75 5.36 34.97
N SER A 772 -6.99 4.09 34.66
CA SER A 772 -6.12 3.28 33.80
C SER A 772 -6.94 2.62 32.70
N LEU A 773 -6.49 2.76 31.46
CA LEU A 773 -7.12 2.18 30.27
C LEU A 773 -6.11 1.33 29.52
N ARG A 774 -6.30 0.00 29.54
CA ARG A 774 -5.58 -0.92 28.65
C ARG A 774 -6.16 -0.79 27.24
N LEU A 775 -5.30 -0.54 26.25
CA LEU A 775 -5.72 -0.42 24.86
C LEU A 775 -5.97 -1.83 24.28
N ALA A 776 -7.01 -1.95 23.45
CA ALA A 776 -7.36 -3.21 22.81
C ALA A 776 -6.41 -3.54 21.65
N ASP A 777 -6.01 -4.80 21.56
CA ASP A 777 -5.25 -5.36 20.45
C ASP A 777 -5.89 -6.69 20.00
N ASN A 778 -5.87 -6.95 18.70
CA ASN A 778 -6.34 -8.17 18.06
C ASN A 778 -5.18 -9.05 17.54
N LEU A 779 -3.95 -8.56 17.61
CA LEU A 779 -2.73 -9.26 17.20
C LEU A 779 -2.14 -10.07 18.37
N ARG A 780 -1.13 -10.90 18.08
CA ARG A 780 -0.51 -11.77 19.10
C ARG A 780 0.44 -10.95 19.98
N THR A 781 0.32 -11.14 21.29
CA THR A 781 1.12 -10.51 22.35
C THR A 781 2.61 -10.49 22.01
N SER A 782 3.16 -9.30 21.75
CA SER A 782 4.56 -9.05 21.41
C SER A 782 5.02 -7.76 22.07
N LYS A 783 6.27 -7.73 22.56
CA LYS A 783 6.80 -6.70 23.46
C LYS A 783 6.69 -5.31 22.82
N ILE A 784 6.23 -4.29 23.56
CA ILE A 784 6.22 -2.90 23.05
C ILE A 784 7.61 -2.28 23.21
N SER A 785 8.35 -2.19 22.10
CA SER A 785 9.75 -1.74 22.07
C SER A 785 9.91 -0.21 22.01
N ARG A 786 8.96 0.50 21.40
CA ARG A 786 8.87 1.97 21.36
C ARG A 786 7.41 2.43 21.42
N LEU A 787 7.17 3.63 21.96
CA LEU A 787 5.84 4.21 22.15
C LEU A 787 5.93 5.74 22.12
N ILE A 788 5.01 6.41 21.43
CA ILE A 788 4.87 7.87 21.43
C ILE A 788 3.40 8.28 21.32
N TYR A 789 3.04 9.44 21.86
CA TYR A 789 1.85 10.18 21.43
C TYR A 789 2.11 10.90 20.10
N THR A 790 1.09 11.09 19.28
CA THR A 790 1.17 12.06 18.18
C THR A 790 1.34 13.48 18.73
N ASN A 791 2.00 14.39 18.03
CA ASN A 791 2.25 15.77 18.49
C ASN A 791 0.94 16.51 18.81
N SER A 792 -0.12 16.19 18.06
CA SER A 792 -1.51 16.61 18.28
C SER A 792 -2.19 16.05 19.54
N GLY A 793 -1.68 14.96 20.12
CA GLY A 793 -2.26 14.30 21.30
C GLY A 793 -3.51 13.44 21.03
N VAL A 794 -3.99 13.34 19.78
CA VAL A 794 -5.23 12.59 19.44
C VAL A 794 -5.01 11.08 19.28
N ALA A 795 -3.77 10.62 19.31
CA ALA A 795 -3.41 9.24 19.04
C ALA A 795 -2.12 8.79 19.72
N ILE A 796 -1.95 7.47 19.83
CA ILE A 796 -0.75 6.79 20.35
C ILE A 796 -0.24 5.84 19.27
N LEU A 797 1.06 5.93 18.96
CA LEU A 797 1.79 5.04 18.06
C LEU A 797 2.78 4.18 18.86
N ALA A 798 2.62 2.87 18.80
CA ALA A 798 3.59 1.89 19.30
C ALA A 798 4.34 1.21 18.14
N LEU A 799 5.50 0.65 18.45
CA LEU A 799 6.22 -0.32 17.62
C LEU A 799 6.52 -1.54 18.49
N ALA A 800 5.99 -2.70 18.08
CA ALA A 800 6.16 -3.97 18.76
C ALA A 800 7.40 -4.74 18.28
N SER A 801 7.84 -5.75 19.03
CA SER A 801 9.05 -6.54 18.72
C SER A 801 8.96 -7.37 17.44
N ASN A 802 7.74 -7.60 16.93
CA ASN A 802 7.50 -8.17 15.61
C ASN A 802 7.64 -7.15 14.45
N ALA A 803 8.18 -5.96 14.74
CA ALA A 803 8.35 -4.82 13.83
C ALA A 803 7.06 -4.19 13.25
N ILE A 804 5.88 -4.57 13.75
CA ILE A 804 4.60 -3.95 13.38
C ILE A 804 4.35 -2.72 14.25
N HIS A 805 3.90 -1.62 13.63
CA HIS A 805 3.37 -0.47 14.36
C HIS A 805 1.87 -0.60 14.64
N LEU A 806 1.46 -0.16 15.82
CA LEU A 806 0.07 -0.11 16.25
C LEU A 806 -0.32 1.35 16.53
N LEU A 807 -1.42 1.82 15.95
CA LEU A 807 -1.86 3.22 16.04
C LEU A 807 -3.28 3.29 16.58
N TRP A 808 -3.43 3.73 17.83
CA TRP A 808 -4.75 3.96 18.44
C TRP A 808 -5.12 5.44 18.29
N LYS A 809 -6.27 5.74 17.67
CA LYS A 809 -6.80 7.10 17.53
C LYS A 809 -8.06 7.27 18.37
N TRP A 810 -8.20 8.40 19.05
CA TRP A 810 -9.40 8.69 19.83
C TRP A 810 -10.49 9.30 18.94
N PRO A 811 -11.71 8.71 18.89
CA PRO A 811 -12.79 9.26 18.10
C PRO A 811 -13.33 10.54 18.76
N ARG A 812 -13.57 11.57 17.93
CA ARG A 812 -14.23 12.80 18.38
C ARG A 812 -15.74 12.57 18.44
N ASN A 813 -16.31 12.60 19.64
CA ASN A 813 -17.73 12.35 19.90
C ASN A 813 -18.20 13.15 21.12
N GLU A 814 -19.46 12.99 21.54
CA GLU A 814 -20.02 13.72 22.70
C GLU A 814 -19.25 13.49 24.00
N ARG A 815 -18.70 12.28 24.21
CA ARG A 815 -17.90 11.92 25.39
C ARG A 815 -16.43 12.35 25.29
N ASN A 816 -15.96 12.72 24.09
CA ASN A 816 -14.64 13.28 23.84
C ASN A 816 -14.71 14.36 22.74
N SER A 817 -15.19 15.54 23.12
CA SER A 817 -15.35 16.69 22.22
C SER A 817 -14.02 17.26 21.71
N THR A 818 -12.90 16.93 22.36
CA THR A 818 -11.55 17.34 21.94
C THR A 818 -10.93 16.38 20.92
N GLY A 819 -11.23 15.08 21.02
CA GLY A 819 -10.54 14.02 20.28
C GLY A 819 -9.14 13.69 20.82
N LYS A 820 -8.68 14.31 21.92
CA LYS A 820 -7.41 13.95 22.59
C LYS A 820 -7.48 12.54 23.17
N ALA A 821 -6.32 11.94 23.41
CA ALA A 821 -6.22 10.70 24.17
C ALA A 821 -6.73 10.87 25.61
N THR A 822 -7.47 9.88 26.10
CA THR A 822 -7.88 9.82 27.52
C THR A 822 -8.18 8.39 27.97
N ALA A 823 -7.92 8.10 29.25
CA ALA A 823 -8.32 6.88 29.93
C ALA A 823 -9.84 6.76 30.11
N SER A 824 -10.61 7.85 30.08
CA SER A 824 -12.09 7.82 30.22
C SER A 824 -12.84 7.34 28.96
N VAL A 825 -12.18 7.24 27.79
CA VAL A 825 -12.81 6.85 26.52
C VAL A 825 -11.90 5.90 25.76
N SER A 826 -12.41 4.73 25.36
CA SER A 826 -11.63 3.77 24.55
C SER A 826 -11.31 4.33 23.16
N PRO A 827 -10.05 4.24 22.69
CA PRO A 827 -9.71 4.55 21.32
C PRO A 827 -10.18 3.46 20.35
N GLN A 828 -10.10 3.77 19.06
CA GLN A 828 -10.15 2.78 18.00
C GLN A 828 -8.71 2.44 17.57
N LEU A 829 -8.38 1.15 17.48
CA LEU A 829 -7.18 0.71 16.75
C LEU A 829 -7.39 1.08 15.28
N TRP A 830 -6.62 2.04 14.78
CA TRP A 830 -6.81 2.61 13.46
C TRP A 830 -5.96 1.88 12.44
N GLN A 831 -6.60 1.43 11.37
CA GLN A 831 -6.00 0.86 10.18
C GLN A 831 -6.58 1.58 8.95
N PRO A 832 -5.81 1.75 7.86
CA PRO A 832 -6.34 2.33 6.63
C PRO A 832 -7.36 1.38 5.98
N PRO A 833 -8.30 1.88 5.16
CA PRO A 833 -9.26 1.04 4.42
C PRO A 833 -8.62 0.00 3.49
N SER A 834 -7.33 0.13 3.17
CA SER A 834 -6.54 -0.84 2.40
C SER A 834 -6.06 -2.06 3.22
N GLY A 835 -6.25 -2.08 4.54
CA GLY A 835 -5.76 -3.18 5.40
C GLY A 835 -4.24 -3.30 5.54
N ILE A 836 -3.48 -2.38 4.94
CA ILE A 836 -2.01 -2.32 5.04
C ILE A 836 -1.59 -2.03 6.49
N LEU A 837 -0.53 -2.68 6.96
CA LEU A 837 0.12 -2.43 8.25
C LEU A 837 1.48 -1.74 8.03
N MET A 838 1.89 -0.83 8.92
CA MET A 838 3.26 -0.29 8.90
C MET A 838 4.22 -1.27 9.58
N THR A 839 4.87 -2.12 8.79
CA THR A 839 5.86 -3.10 9.26
C THR A 839 7.25 -2.72 8.75
N ASN A 840 8.27 -2.76 9.61
CA ASN A 840 9.67 -2.57 9.18
C ASN A 840 10.30 -3.88 8.71
N ASP A 841 11.28 -3.77 7.81
CA ASP A 841 12.25 -4.84 7.53
C ASP A 841 12.94 -5.30 8.84
N ILE A 842 13.01 -6.61 9.04
CA ILE A 842 13.85 -7.27 10.05
C ILE A 842 14.91 -8.08 9.29
N THR A 843 16.15 -8.10 9.79
CA THR A 843 17.20 -9.02 9.32
C THR A 843 16.94 -10.47 9.79
N ASP A 844 17.61 -11.48 9.22
CA ASP A 844 17.51 -12.90 9.62
C ASP A 844 18.02 -13.20 11.07
N THR A 845 18.14 -12.20 11.94
CA THR A 845 18.38 -12.31 13.38
C THR A 845 17.08 -12.48 14.16
N ASN A 846 17.18 -12.97 15.40
CA ASN A 846 16.02 -13.12 16.29
C ASN A 846 15.30 -11.77 16.50
N PRO A 847 13.99 -11.63 16.20
CA PRO A 847 13.28 -10.36 16.32
C PRO A 847 13.21 -9.82 17.76
N GLU A 848 13.47 -10.64 18.78
CA GLU A 848 13.60 -10.17 20.16
C GLU A 848 14.92 -9.40 20.45
N GLU A 849 15.92 -9.54 19.59
CA GLU A 849 17.26 -8.92 19.72
C GLU A 849 17.43 -7.70 18.79
N ALA A 850 16.49 -7.47 17.87
CA ALA A 850 16.51 -6.37 16.92
C ALA A 850 16.42 -5.00 17.64
N VAL A 851 17.26 -4.05 17.24
CA VAL A 851 17.19 -2.68 17.79
C VAL A 851 16.09 -1.91 17.08
N HIS A 852 15.01 -1.64 17.80
CA HIS A 852 13.87 -0.87 17.29
C HIS A 852 14.04 0.63 17.54
N CYS A 853 13.81 1.45 16.51
CA CYS A 853 13.71 2.89 16.65
C CYS A 853 12.69 3.49 15.69
N PHE A 854 12.07 4.60 16.07
CA PHE A 854 11.30 5.44 15.16
C PHE A 854 11.39 6.91 15.57
N ALA A 855 11.13 7.80 14.61
CA ALA A 855 10.87 9.21 14.85
C ALA A 855 9.57 9.62 14.15
N LEU A 856 8.74 10.41 14.83
CA LEU A 856 7.51 10.97 14.26
C LEU A 856 7.78 12.39 13.74
N SER A 857 7.27 12.69 12.55
CA SER A 857 7.34 14.04 11.97
C SER A 857 6.44 15.03 12.73
N LYS A 858 6.83 16.32 12.74
CA LYS A 858 6.16 17.38 13.52
C LYS A 858 4.68 17.63 13.17
N ASN A 859 4.22 17.16 12.02
CA ASN A 859 2.85 17.32 11.53
C ASN A 859 2.04 16.01 11.57
N ASP A 860 2.53 15.00 12.31
CA ASP A 860 1.92 13.67 12.49
C ASP A 860 1.62 12.90 11.18
N SER A 861 2.14 13.37 10.04
CA SER A 861 1.79 12.85 8.71
C SER A 861 2.69 11.69 8.28
N TYR A 862 3.91 11.63 8.83
CA TYR A 862 4.92 10.62 8.53
C TYR A 862 5.59 10.08 9.79
N VAL A 863 5.86 8.78 9.81
CA VAL A 863 6.78 8.14 10.76
C VAL A 863 7.92 7.52 9.99
N MET A 864 9.13 7.61 10.52
CA MET A 864 10.32 6.94 9.99
C MET A 864 10.83 5.95 11.02
N SER A 865 11.11 4.71 10.64
CA SER A 865 11.42 3.64 11.59
C SER A 865 12.36 2.57 11.03
N ALA A 866 13.05 1.85 11.92
CA ALA A 866 13.83 0.66 11.63
C ALA A 866 13.69 -0.38 12.77
N SER A 867 13.85 -1.65 12.41
CA SER A 867 13.87 -2.82 13.33
C SER A 867 15.07 -3.72 13.01
N GLY A 868 16.29 -3.16 13.06
CA GLY A 868 17.52 -3.84 12.64
C GLY A 868 17.75 -3.91 11.11
N GLY A 869 16.67 -3.96 10.32
CA GLY A 869 16.70 -3.81 8.86
C GLY A 869 16.87 -2.37 8.37
N LYS A 870 16.36 -2.08 7.17
CA LYS A 870 16.39 -0.75 6.53
C LYS A 870 15.61 0.30 7.34
N ILE A 871 15.89 1.57 7.06
CA ILE A 871 15.13 2.70 7.60
C ILE A 871 13.98 3.02 6.63
N SER A 872 12.75 2.77 7.04
CA SER A 872 11.54 2.96 6.21
C SER A 872 10.79 4.22 6.61
N LEU A 873 10.34 5.01 5.62
CA LEU A 873 9.48 6.19 5.81
C LEU A 873 8.04 5.83 5.42
N PHE A 874 7.11 5.90 6.38
CA PHE A 874 5.70 5.56 6.21
C PHE A 874 4.79 6.78 6.29
N ASN A 875 3.67 6.72 5.58
CA ASN A 875 2.59 7.71 5.67
C ASN A 875 1.55 7.31 6.74
N MET A 876 1.33 8.14 7.74
CA MET A 876 0.44 7.90 8.90
C MET A 876 -1.07 7.89 8.57
N MET A 877 -1.44 8.20 7.32
CA MET A 877 -2.81 8.22 6.79
C MET A 877 -3.10 7.10 5.78
N THR A 878 -2.09 6.37 5.28
CA THR A 878 -2.27 5.25 4.34
C THR A 878 -1.51 3.98 4.70
N PHE A 879 -0.59 4.07 5.66
CA PHE A 879 0.40 3.05 6.06
C PHE A 879 1.30 2.53 4.92
N LYS A 880 1.21 3.09 3.72
CA LYS A 880 2.12 2.79 2.61
C LYS A 880 3.52 3.32 2.94
N THR A 881 4.53 2.47 2.79
CA THR A 881 5.94 2.87 2.74
C THR A 881 6.15 3.80 1.55
N MET A 882 6.70 4.98 1.77
CA MET A 882 6.98 5.95 0.71
C MET A 882 8.36 5.74 0.08
N THR A 883 9.32 5.28 0.89
CA THR A 883 10.71 5.03 0.51
C THR A 883 11.43 4.29 1.65
N THR A 884 12.53 3.60 1.33
CA THR A 884 13.40 2.91 2.28
C THR A 884 14.86 3.31 2.04
N PHE A 885 15.58 3.66 3.10
CA PHE A 885 16.96 4.14 3.05
C PHE A 885 17.90 3.19 3.81
N MET A 886 19.18 3.19 3.44
CA MET A 886 20.29 2.48 4.11
C MET A 886 20.07 0.97 4.27
N ALA A 887 20.68 0.17 3.37
CA ALA A 887 20.79 -1.28 3.56
C ALA A 887 21.80 -1.61 4.68
N PRO A 888 21.52 -2.60 5.56
CA PRO A 888 22.43 -2.98 6.64
C PRO A 888 23.60 -3.86 6.16
N PRO A 889 24.70 -3.98 6.93
CA PRO A 889 25.01 -3.31 8.21
C PRO A 889 25.84 -2.02 8.02
N PRO A 890 25.98 -1.15 9.05
CA PRO A 890 25.47 -1.30 10.42
C PRO A 890 24.00 -0.88 10.58
N ALA A 891 23.35 -1.38 11.63
CA ALA A 891 21.95 -1.08 11.93
C ALA A 891 21.76 0.31 12.59
N ALA A 892 20.58 0.90 12.40
CA ALA A 892 20.15 2.12 13.07
C ALA A 892 19.55 1.81 14.46
N THR A 893 19.99 2.55 15.48
CA THR A 893 19.61 2.34 16.89
C THR A 893 18.76 3.47 17.47
N PHE A 894 18.82 4.67 16.87
CA PHE A 894 18.03 5.83 17.27
C PHE A 894 17.80 6.79 16.09
N LEU A 895 16.69 7.52 16.08
CA LEU A 895 16.34 8.47 15.02
C LEU A 895 15.85 9.78 15.63
N ALA A 896 16.28 10.92 15.10
CA ALA A 896 15.78 12.24 15.48
C ALA A 896 15.70 13.19 14.28
N PHE A 897 14.53 13.79 14.04
CA PHE A 897 14.37 14.85 13.03
C PHE A 897 15.06 16.14 13.48
N HIS A 898 15.74 16.82 12.56
CA HIS A 898 16.30 18.15 12.81
C HIS A 898 15.16 19.18 12.99
N PRO A 899 15.20 20.05 14.01
CA PRO A 899 14.03 20.83 14.39
C PRO A 899 13.66 21.96 13.43
N GLN A 900 14.59 22.46 12.62
CA GLN A 900 14.35 23.56 11.68
C GLN A 900 14.17 23.10 10.23
N ASP A 901 14.60 21.87 9.91
CA ASP A 901 14.56 21.31 8.55
C ASP A 901 14.16 19.83 8.61
N ASN A 902 12.92 19.53 8.23
CA ASN A 902 12.39 18.16 8.24
C ASN A 902 13.11 17.22 7.24
N ASN A 903 13.92 17.76 6.31
CA ASN A 903 14.72 16.95 5.39
C ASN A 903 15.99 16.40 6.06
N ILE A 904 16.44 16.97 7.19
CA ILE A 904 17.65 16.54 7.92
C ILE A 904 17.27 15.67 9.11
N ILE A 905 18.00 14.56 9.29
CA ILE A 905 17.84 13.62 10.41
C ILE A 905 19.22 13.34 11.02
N ALA A 906 19.28 13.17 12.34
CA ALA A 906 20.37 12.48 13.00
C ALA A 906 19.98 11.00 13.22
N ILE A 907 20.77 10.10 12.63
CA ILE A 907 20.62 8.64 12.72
C ILE A 907 21.73 8.13 13.63
N GLY A 908 21.36 7.55 14.77
CA GLY A 908 22.29 6.85 15.66
C GLY A 908 22.50 5.43 15.15
N MET A 909 23.75 4.98 15.10
CA MET A 909 24.13 3.68 14.56
C MET A 909 24.71 2.75 15.63
N ASP A 910 24.74 1.46 15.32
CA ASP A 910 25.40 0.45 16.16
C ASP A 910 26.94 0.55 16.09
N ASP A 911 27.52 1.05 14.98
CA ASP A 911 28.97 1.28 14.77
C ASP A 911 29.58 2.47 15.56
N SER A 912 28.93 2.85 16.66
CA SER A 912 29.18 4.04 17.51
C SER A 912 29.10 5.41 16.82
N THR A 913 28.67 5.47 15.54
CA THR A 913 28.58 6.74 14.81
C THR A 913 27.19 7.33 14.77
N ILE A 914 27.13 8.63 14.49
CA ILE A 914 25.90 9.36 14.21
C ILE A 914 25.98 9.85 12.76
N GLN A 915 24.99 9.54 11.93
CA GLN A 915 24.93 10.01 10.55
C GLN A 915 23.90 11.13 10.44
N ILE A 916 24.34 12.30 10.01
CA ILE A 916 23.48 13.42 9.63
C ILE A 916 23.11 13.22 8.17
N TYR A 917 21.85 12.91 7.91
CA TYR A 917 21.36 12.42 6.63
C TYR A 917 20.26 13.32 6.06
N ASN A 918 20.18 13.41 4.72
CA ASN A 918 19.29 14.28 3.97
C ASN A 918 18.30 13.48 3.11
N VAL A 919 17.08 13.31 3.61
CA VAL A 919 16.00 12.52 2.99
C VAL A 919 15.75 12.89 1.53
N ARG A 920 15.86 14.18 1.19
CA ARG A 920 15.48 14.70 -0.13
C ARG A 920 16.50 14.41 -1.23
N VAL A 921 17.75 14.12 -0.86
CA VAL A 921 18.88 13.93 -1.80
C VAL A 921 19.48 12.53 -1.68
N ASP A 922 19.07 11.74 -0.68
CA ASP A 922 19.64 10.43 -0.32
C ASP A 922 21.14 10.48 0.02
N GLU A 923 21.55 11.54 0.74
CA GLU A 923 22.96 11.82 1.05
C GLU A 923 23.24 11.99 2.55
N VAL A 924 24.38 11.44 2.99
CA VAL A 924 24.93 11.68 4.34
C VAL A 924 25.72 12.99 4.33
N LYS A 925 25.14 14.06 4.88
CA LYS A 925 25.77 15.38 5.04
C LYS A 925 26.99 15.35 5.96
N SER A 926 27.00 14.51 7.00
CA SER A 926 28.12 14.40 7.95
C SER A 926 28.06 13.07 8.74
N LYS A 927 29.21 12.49 9.09
CA LYS A 927 29.30 11.27 9.93
C LYS A 927 30.15 11.55 11.18
N LEU A 928 29.49 11.62 12.33
CA LEU A 928 30.06 12.05 13.61
C LEU A 928 30.62 10.83 14.36
N ARG A 929 31.80 10.97 14.97
CA ARG A 929 32.50 9.92 15.72
C ARG A 929 32.94 10.47 17.07
N GLY A 930 32.63 9.77 18.16
CA GLY A 930 32.96 10.26 19.51
C GLY A 930 32.53 9.38 20.67
N HIS A 931 31.56 8.49 20.47
CA HIS A 931 31.22 7.41 21.40
C HIS A 931 32.01 6.13 21.07
N SER A 932 32.20 5.26 22.07
CA SER A 932 32.97 4.01 21.98
C SER A 932 32.10 2.76 21.82
N LYS A 933 30.79 2.89 22.02
CA LYS A 933 29.76 1.86 21.78
C LYS A 933 28.58 2.45 21.02
N ARG A 934 27.64 1.61 20.60
CA ARG A 934 26.39 1.99 19.90
C ARG A 934 25.71 3.23 20.50
N ILE A 935 25.11 4.04 19.63
CA ILE A 935 24.28 5.17 20.04
C ILE A 935 22.99 4.67 20.69
N THR A 936 22.55 5.33 21.75
CA THR A 936 21.36 4.94 22.53
C THR A 936 20.37 6.09 22.77
N GLY A 937 20.75 7.34 22.50
CA GLY A 937 19.83 8.47 22.49
C GLY A 937 20.35 9.64 21.65
N LEU A 938 19.42 10.38 21.04
CA LEU A 938 19.66 11.62 20.30
C LEU A 938 18.54 12.63 20.63
N ALA A 939 18.90 13.87 20.91
CA ALA A 939 17.95 14.96 21.12
C ALA A 939 18.53 16.30 20.65
N PHE A 940 17.74 17.13 19.97
CA PHE A 940 18.14 18.46 19.51
C PHE A 940 17.66 19.57 20.46
N SER A 941 18.43 20.65 20.59
CA SER A 941 17.97 21.93 21.15
C SER A 941 17.92 22.99 20.07
N ASN A 942 16.73 23.59 19.91
CA ASN A 942 16.47 24.65 18.94
C ASN A 942 17.00 26.02 19.41
N VAL A 943 17.29 26.15 20.71
CA VAL A 943 17.68 27.41 21.38
C VAL A 943 19.19 27.54 21.47
N LEU A 944 19.90 26.42 21.57
CA LEU A 944 21.36 26.36 21.70
C LEU A 944 22.08 25.94 20.41
N ASN A 945 21.36 25.60 19.33
CA ASN A 945 21.93 25.04 18.09
C ASN A 945 22.86 23.84 18.37
N VAL A 946 22.37 22.86 19.15
CA VAL A 946 23.14 21.64 19.48
C VAL A 946 22.33 20.36 19.36
N LEU A 947 23.03 19.30 19.01
CA LEU A 947 22.60 17.91 19.15
C LEU A 947 23.26 17.33 20.42
N VAL A 948 22.46 16.74 21.31
CA VAL A 948 22.94 15.93 22.45
C VAL A 948 22.75 14.46 22.09
N SER A 949 23.73 13.64 22.44
CA SER A 949 23.74 12.21 22.13
C SER A 949 24.32 11.39 23.27
N SER A 950 23.80 10.18 23.47
CA SER A 950 24.25 9.24 24.50
C SER A 950 24.60 7.87 23.93
N GLY A 951 25.66 7.24 24.44
CA GLY A 951 26.12 5.91 24.05
C GLY A 951 25.87 4.83 25.11
N ALA A 952 25.93 3.56 24.71
CA ALA A 952 25.92 2.41 25.63
C ALA A 952 27.24 2.23 26.44
N ASP A 953 28.14 3.22 26.32
CA ASP A 953 29.35 3.43 27.13
C ASP A 953 29.12 4.44 28.26
N ALA A 954 27.87 4.85 28.48
CA ALA A 954 27.46 5.89 29.41
C ALA A 954 28.13 7.26 29.18
N GLN A 955 28.67 7.51 27.98
CA GLN A 955 29.11 8.84 27.57
C GLN A 955 27.93 9.65 27.03
N ILE A 956 27.94 10.96 27.33
CA ILE A 956 27.11 11.96 26.68
C ILE A 956 28.04 12.89 25.88
N CYS A 957 27.71 13.15 24.61
CA CYS A 957 28.37 14.12 23.75
C CYS A 957 27.40 15.25 23.35
N VAL A 958 27.91 16.48 23.34
CA VAL A 958 27.24 17.67 22.78
C VAL A 958 27.95 18.07 21.49
N TRP A 959 27.19 18.24 20.42
CA TRP A 959 27.65 18.61 19.08
C TRP A 959 27.00 19.91 18.64
N SER A 960 27.73 20.78 17.96
CA SER A 960 27.14 21.91 17.24
C SER A 960 26.20 21.40 16.14
N THR A 961 25.04 22.03 15.88
CA THR A 961 24.34 21.83 14.60
C THR A 961 25.01 22.60 13.47
N ASP A 962 25.69 23.70 13.81
CA ASP A 962 26.46 24.52 12.90
C ASP A 962 27.85 23.90 12.72
N GLY A 963 28.05 23.16 11.63
CA GLY A 963 29.32 22.49 11.31
C GLY A 963 29.54 21.09 11.92
N TRP A 964 28.62 20.61 12.78
CA TRP A 964 28.61 19.25 13.34
C TRP A 964 29.82 18.84 14.20
N GLU A 965 30.60 19.79 14.69
CA GLU A 965 31.75 19.55 15.57
C GLU A 965 31.37 19.14 17.00
N LYS A 966 32.23 18.32 17.64
CA LYS A 966 32.05 17.86 19.04
C LYS A 966 32.49 18.96 20.01
N GLN A 967 31.53 19.67 20.61
CA GLN A 967 31.81 20.74 21.56
C GLN A 967 32.27 20.21 22.93
N ARG A 968 31.58 19.19 23.47
CA ARG A 968 31.88 18.62 24.82
C ARG A 968 31.52 17.13 24.89
N SER A 969 32.11 16.43 25.86
CA SER A 969 31.60 15.13 26.32
C SER A 969 31.92 14.86 27.79
N ARG A 970 31.07 14.05 28.43
CA ARG A 970 31.21 13.65 29.84
C ARG A 970 30.66 12.23 30.01
N PHE A 971 31.31 11.42 30.84
CA PHE A 971 30.77 10.13 31.28
C PHE A 971 29.81 10.34 32.46
N LEU A 972 28.73 9.56 32.50
CA LEU A 972 27.84 9.51 33.66
C LEU A 972 28.57 8.89 34.87
N PRO A 973 28.43 9.44 36.08
CA PRO A 973 28.96 8.80 37.29
C PRO A 973 28.10 7.59 37.64
N ILE A 974 28.59 6.38 37.39
CA ILE A 974 27.89 5.13 37.77
C ILE A 974 28.27 4.79 39.23
N PRO A 975 27.29 4.51 40.13
CA PRO A 975 27.59 4.11 41.51
C PRO A 975 28.38 2.80 41.59
N SER A 976 29.47 2.80 42.36
CA SER A 976 30.29 1.62 42.64
C SER A 976 29.48 0.57 43.40
N GLY A 977 29.40 -0.65 42.88
CA GLY A 977 28.73 -1.79 43.55
C GLY A 977 27.78 -2.58 42.66
N ARG A 978 27.27 -1.99 41.57
CA ARG A 978 26.57 -2.72 40.50
C ARG A 978 27.46 -2.82 39.27
N THR A 979 27.73 -4.03 38.81
CA THR A 979 28.13 -4.24 37.41
C THR A 979 26.93 -3.87 36.53
N PRO A 980 27.04 -2.87 35.64
CA PRO A 980 25.95 -2.54 34.74
C PRO A 980 25.65 -3.73 33.82
N SER A 981 24.42 -3.80 33.30
CA SER A 981 24.09 -4.79 32.29
C SER A 981 24.99 -4.63 31.04
N ASN A 982 25.25 -5.72 30.32
CA ASN A 982 26.07 -5.70 29.09
C ASN A 982 25.56 -4.68 28.05
N ILE A 983 24.28 -4.29 28.15
CA ILE A 983 23.55 -3.41 27.22
C ILE A 983 22.80 -2.33 28.02
N SER A 984 23.54 -1.54 28.81
CA SER A 984 23.01 -0.40 29.58
C SER A 984 22.73 0.80 28.67
N ASP A 985 21.52 0.84 28.11
CA ASP A 985 21.06 1.93 27.25
C ASP A 985 20.89 3.24 28.04
N THR A 986 21.44 4.35 27.53
CA THR A 986 21.26 5.69 28.10
C THR A 986 20.36 6.53 27.19
N ARG A 987 19.23 7.06 27.70
CA ARG A 987 18.35 7.98 26.95
C ARG A 987 18.63 9.44 27.34
N VAL A 988 18.39 10.36 26.42
CA VAL A 988 18.42 11.81 26.64
C VAL A 988 17.15 12.48 26.12
N GLN A 989 16.59 13.42 26.87
CA GLN A 989 15.41 14.22 26.48
C GLN A 989 15.57 15.66 26.97
N PHE A 990 15.38 16.64 26.10
CA PHE A 990 15.40 18.06 26.49
C PHE A 990 14.22 18.44 27.39
N HIS A 991 14.49 19.35 28.32
CA HIS A 991 13.51 20.11 29.10
C HIS A 991 12.82 21.16 28.21
N GLN A 992 11.66 21.67 28.62
CA GLN A 992 10.91 22.68 27.85
C GLN A 992 11.71 23.97 27.59
N ASP A 993 12.66 24.33 28.46
CA ASP A 993 13.55 25.48 28.26
C ASP A 993 14.61 25.30 27.17
N GLN A 994 14.81 24.07 26.66
CA GLN A 994 15.83 23.71 25.67
C GLN A 994 17.29 23.98 26.09
N VAL A 995 17.53 24.28 27.38
CA VAL A 995 18.85 24.52 27.98
C VAL A 995 19.23 23.37 28.91
N HIS A 996 18.27 22.74 29.58
CA HIS A 996 18.47 21.54 30.38
C HIS A 996 18.02 20.27 29.64
N PHE A 997 18.61 19.12 29.98
CA PHE A 997 18.13 17.82 29.51
C PHE A 997 18.17 16.76 30.62
N LEU A 998 17.23 15.82 30.59
CA LEU A 998 17.22 14.62 31.42
C LEU A 998 18.06 13.54 30.73
N ALA A 999 19.04 13.01 31.45
CA ALA A 999 19.70 11.75 31.17
C ALA A 999 19.08 10.64 32.01
N VAL A 1000 18.75 9.52 31.36
CA VAL A 1000 18.12 8.33 31.97
C VAL A 1000 19.04 7.14 31.77
N HIS A 1001 19.41 6.48 32.86
CA HIS A 1001 20.24 5.28 32.89
C HIS A 1001 19.64 4.26 33.88
N GLU A 1002 19.91 2.96 33.72
CA GLU A 1002 19.33 1.89 34.56
C GLU A 1002 19.54 2.09 36.08
N THR A 1003 20.60 2.83 36.47
CA THR A 1003 20.92 3.16 37.87
C THR A 1003 20.50 4.56 38.34
N GLN A 1004 20.11 5.49 37.45
CA GLN A 1004 19.88 6.90 37.84
C GLN A 1004 19.08 7.76 36.84
N LEU A 1005 18.44 8.79 37.38
CA LEU A 1005 17.90 9.94 36.66
C LEU A 1005 18.77 11.16 36.97
N ALA A 1006 19.20 11.92 35.96
CA ALA A 1006 20.00 13.11 36.16
C ALA A 1006 19.63 14.24 35.18
N ILE A 1007 19.52 15.47 35.66
CA ILE A 1007 19.24 16.65 34.82
C ILE A 1007 20.53 17.45 34.67
N TYR A 1008 20.93 17.72 33.43
CA TYR A 1008 22.15 18.41 33.05
C TYR A 1008 21.88 19.77 32.41
N GLU A 1009 22.75 20.76 32.68
CA GLU A 1009 22.85 22.00 31.90
C GLU A 1009 23.67 21.73 30.63
N THR A 1010 23.11 21.97 29.45
CA THR A 1010 23.70 21.54 28.17
C THR A 1010 25.00 22.29 27.83
N THR A 1011 25.02 23.60 28.04
CA THR A 1011 26.14 24.49 27.67
C THR A 1011 27.43 24.17 28.41
N LYS A 1012 27.33 23.78 29.69
CA LYS A 1012 28.47 23.36 30.52
C LYS A 1012 28.70 21.84 30.51
N LEU A 1013 27.63 21.08 30.27
CA LEU A 1013 27.51 19.63 30.52
C LEU A 1013 27.67 19.29 32.01
N GLU A 1014 27.06 20.10 32.89
CA GLU A 1014 27.10 19.98 34.35
C GLU A 1014 25.82 19.38 34.93
N CYS A 1015 25.95 18.49 35.92
CA CYS A 1015 24.82 17.82 36.56
C CYS A 1015 24.15 18.77 37.57
N VAL A 1016 22.94 19.22 37.27
CA VAL A 1016 22.17 20.16 38.09
C VAL A 1016 21.34 19.44 39.14
N LYS A 1017 20.84 18.23 38.84
CA LYS A 1017 20.07 17.35 39.76
C LYS A 1017 20.40 15.89 39.45
N GLN A 1018 20.44 15.04 40.48
CA GLN A 1018 20.68 13.61 40.34
C GLN A 1018 19.82 12.84 41.36
N TRP A 1019 19.23 11.73 40.91
CA TRP A 1019 18.55 10.75 41.75
C TRP A 1019 19.04 9.35 41.38
N SER A 1020 19.58 8.62 42.35
CA SER A 1020 20.11 7.26 42.17
C SER A 1020 19.15 6.20 42.71
N VAL A 1021 19.09 5.08 41.99
CA VAL A 1021 18.41 3.86 42.42
C VAL A 1021 19.14 3.28 43.62
N ARG A 1022 18.41 2.91 44.69
CA ARG A 1022 18.99 2.25 45.88
C ARG A 1022 19.51 0.86 45.51
N GLU A 1023 20.56 0.42 46.20
CA GLU A 1023 21.29 -0.84 45.90
C GLU A 1023 20.40 -2.09 45.82
N ASN A 1024 19.29 -2.13 46.55
CA ASN A 1024 18.34 -3.26 46.57
C ASN A 1024 17.03 -3.00 45.77
N ALA A 1025 16.90 -1.88 45.06
CA ALA A 1025 15.71 -1.57 44.26
C ALA A 1025 15.85 -2.00 42.79
N ALA A 1026 14.75 -2.31 42.11
CA ALA A 1026 14.77 -2.60 40.68
C ALA A 1026 15.39 -1.44 39.88
N PRO A 1027 16.09 -1.71 38.76
CA PRO A 1027 16.60 -0.66 37.89
C PRO A 1027 15.47 0.02 37.09
N ILE A 1028 15.77 1.22 36.60
CA ILE A 1028 14.89 2.00 35.72
C ILE A 1028 14.85 1.34 34.33
N SER A 1029 13.66 1.14 33.76
CA SER A 1029 13.48 0.68 32.37
C SER A 1029 13.39 1.84 31.38
N HIS A 1030 12.64 2.89 31.72
CA HIS A 1030 12.51 4.10 30.91
C HIS A 1030 12.07 5.28 31.77
N ALA A 1031 12.32 6.52 31.32
CA ALA A 1031 11.76 7.71 31.95
C ALA A 1031 11.59 8.85 30.94
N THR A 1032 10.69 9.80 31.23
CA THR A 1032 10.39 10.94 30.36
C THR A 1032 9.85 12.14 31.16
N PHE A 1033 10.06 13.36 30.66
CA PHE A 1033 9.41 14.57 31.18
C PHE A 1033 7.91 14.61 30.84
N SER A 1034 7.10 15.26 31.67
CA SER A 1034 5.79 15.80 31.27
C SER A 1034 5.92 16.91 30.21
N CYS A 1035 4.83 17.26 29.52
CA CYS A 1035 4.88 18.31 28.48
C CYS A 1035 5.24 19.72 29.01
N ASP A 1036 4.92 20.02 30.27
CA ASP A 1036 5.36 21.22 31.00
C ASP A 1036 6.72 21.05 31.69
N SER A 1037 7.33 19.86 31.55
CA SER A 1037 8.56 19.40 32.20
C SER A 1037 8.60 19.51 33.74
N GLN A 1038 7.47 19.76 34.41
CA GLN A 1038 7.44 19.85 35.89
C GLN A 1038 7.50 18.48 36.58
N LEU A 1039 7.15 17.41 35.86
CA LEU A 1039 7.20 16.04 36.34
C LEU A 1039 8.19 15.21 35.50
N VAL A 1040 8.77 14.19 36.13
CA VAL A 1040 9.47 13.09 35.44
C VAL A 1040 8.73 11.80 35.79
N TYR A 1041 8.22 11.13 34.77
CA TYR A 1041 7.64 9.80 34.87
C TYR A 1041 8.72 8.75 34.62
N ALA A 1042 8.91 7.80 35.54
CA ALA A 1042 9.93 6.76 35.40
C ALA A 1042 9.36 5.38 35.75
N SER A 1043 9.66 4.39 34.91
CA SER A 1043 9.20 3.01 35.02
C SER A 1043 10.34 2.07 35.42
N PHE A 1044 10.03 0.97 36.11
CA PHE A 1044 11.00 0.06 36.72
C PHE A 1044 10.74 -1.41 36.33
N LEU A 1045 11.77 -2.26 36.39
CA LEU A 1045 11.65 -3.69 36.05
C LEU A 1045 10.81 -4.53 37.03
N ASP A 1046 10.42 -3.97 38.19
CA ASP A 1046 9.44 -4.55 39.13
C ASP A 1046 7.99 -4.13 38.82
N ALA A 1047 7.78 -3.48 37.67
CA ALA A 1047 6.51 -2.89 37.24
C ALA A 1047 5.98 -1.75 38.13
N THR A 1048 6.80 -1.17 38.99
CA THR A 1048 6.51 0.12 39.63
C THR A 1048 6.64 1.26 38.61
N VAL A 1049 5.76 2.26 38.71
CA VAL A 1049 5.94 3.56 38.05
C VAL A 1049 6.05 4.64 39.12
N CYS A 1050 7.13 5.41 39.10
CA CYS A 1050 7.38 6.51 40.02
C CYS A 1050 7.23 7.85 39.30
N ILE A 1051 6.61 8.81 39.98
CA ILE A 1051 6.34 10.16 39.49
C ILE A 1051 7.13 11.13 40.36
N PHE A 1052 8.13 11.77 39.77
CA PHE A 1052 9.04 12.70 40.44
C PHE A 1052 8.68 14.15 40.07
N ASN A 1053 8.93 15.10 40.97
CA ASN A 1053 8.97 16.52 40.63
C ASN A 1053 10.35 16.87 40.04
N ALA A 1054 10.39 17.40 38.82
CA ALA A 1054 11.62 17.67 38.08
C ALA A 1054 12.58 18.65 38.78
N SER A 1055 12.07 19.65 39.50
CA SER A 1055 12.89 20.71 40.11
C SER A 1055 13.89 20.20 41.15
N HIS A 1056 13.59 19.06 41.78
CA HIS A 1056 14.39 18.45 42.84
C HIS A 1056 14.62 16.94 42.68
N LEU A 1057 14.09 16.31 41.62
CA LEU A 1057 13.96 14.85 41.46
C LEU A 1057 13.45 14.15 42.74
N ARG A 1058 12.50 14.80 43.44
CA ARG A 1058 11.84 14.24 44.62
C ARG A 1058 10.63 13.40 44.21
N LEU A 1059 10.55 12.17 44.71
CA LEU A 1059 9.41 11.28 44.50
C LEU A 1059 8.14 11.92 45.09
N ARG A 1060 7.08 12.00 44.27
CA ARG A 1060 5.79 12.62 44.61
C ARG A 1060 4.68 11.59 44.73
N CYS A 1061 4.62 10.64 43.79
CA CYS A 1061 3.63 9.57 43.75
C CYS A 1061 4.29 8.29 43.23
N ARG A 1062 3.81 7.13 43.70
CA ARG A 1062 4.19 5.81 43.21
C ARG A 1062 2.93 5.05 42.80
N VAL A 1063 2.91 4.53 41.59
CA VAL A 1063 1.88 3.60 41.09
C VAL A 1063 2.46 2.19 41.13
N LEU A 1064 1.81 1.30 41.89
CA LEU A 1064 2.19 -0.10 41.99
C LEU A 1064 1.56 -0.92 40.84
N PRO A 1065 2.12 -2.10 40.50
CA PRO A 1065 1.56 -2.97 39.46
C PRO A 1065 0.09 -3.34 39.73
N ALA A 1066 -0.29 -3.39 41.01
CA ALA A 1066 -1.64 -3.71 41.47
C ALA A 1066 -2.72 -2.67 41.11
N ALA A 1067 -2.33 -1.45 40.70
CA ALA A 1067 -3.27 -0.41 40.27
C ALA A 1067 -3.67 -0.52 38.78
N TYR A 1068 -2.84 -1.11 37.92
CA TYR A 1068 -3.09 -1.10 36.47
C TYR A 1068 -2.98 -2.46 35.76
N LEU A 1069 -2.30 -3.46 36.34
CA LEU A 1069 -2.28 -4.83 35.79
C LEU A 1069 -3.46 -5.66 36.33
N PRO A 1070 -4.22 -6.40 35.49
CA PRO A 1070 -5.31 -7.24 35.95
C PRO A 1070 -4.81 -8.46 36.76
N PRO A 1071 -5.58 -9.00 37.73
CA PRO A 1071 -5.11 -10.03 38.66
C PRO A 1071 -4.45 -11.24 38.00
N ASN A 1072 -5.04 -11.75 36.90
CA ASN A 1072 -4.57 -12.93 36.19
C ASN A 1072 -3.15 -12.79 35.63
N VAL A 1073 -2.69 -11.56 35.36
CA VAL A 1073 -1.33 -11.29 34.88
C VAL A 1073 -0.32 -11.25 36.03
N ARG A 1074 -0.75 -10.89 37.25
CA ARG A 1074 0.12 -10.78 38.45
C ARG A 1074 0.64 -12.13 38.96
N PHE A 1075 -0.04 -13.22 38.63
CA PHE A 1075 0.31 -14.59 39.04
C PHE A 1075 0.89 -15.43 37.88
N SER A 1076 1.16 -14.81 36.73
CA SER A 1076 1.86 -15.47 35.62
C SER A 1076 3.35 -15.67 35.94
N SER A 1077 3.96 -16.73 35.40
CA SER A 1077 5.42 -16.92 35.46
C SER A 1077 6.19 -15.94 34.56
N ALA A 1078 5.51 -15.23 33.66
CA ALA A 1078 6.09 -14.15 32.88
C ALA A 1078 6.12 -12.85 33.71
N ASN A 1079 7.32 -12.31 33.95
CA ASN A 1079 7.52 -11.08 34.72
C ASN A 1079 7.12 -9.83 33.89
N VAL A 1080 5.81 -9.53 33.85
CA VAL A 1080 5.26 -8.44 33.01
C VAL A 1080 5.58 -7.06 33.59
N HIS A 1081 6.27 -6.23 32.82
CA HIS A 1081 6.72 -4.89 33.24
C HIS A 1081 6.76 -3.89 32.06
N PRO A 1082 6.68 -2.57 32.33
CA PRO A 1082 6.85 -1.52 31.33
C PRO A 1082 8.28 -1.43 30.80
N LEU A 1083 8.42 -1.50 29.47
CA LEU A 1083 9.67 -1.27 28.73
C LEU A 1083 9.84 0.20 28.31
N VAL A 1084 8.74 0.90 28.09
CA VAL A 1084 8.74 2.28 27.56
C VAL A 1084 7.61 3.09 28.18
N ILE A 1085 7.89 4.38 28.42
CA ILE A 1085 6.94 5.37 28.92
C ILE A 1085 7.00 6.64 28.06
N THR A 1086 5.85 7.21 27.74
CA THR A 1086 5.70 8.45 26.97
C THR A 1086 4.66 9.35 27.63
N ALA A 1087 4.91 10.66 27.69
CA ALA A 1087 3.98 11.65 28.24
C ALA A 1087 3.13 12.28 27.13
N HIS A 1088 1.90 12.67 27.46
CA HIS A 1088 1.02 13.34 26.49
C HIS A 1088 1.53 14.77 26.20
N PRO A 1089 1.56 15.23 24.94
CA PRO A 1089 2.22 16.48 24.54
C PRO A 1089 1.53 17.76 25.02
N SER A 1090 0.32 17.68 25.57
CA SER A 1090 -0.42 18.84 26.06
C SER A 1090 -1.24 18.62 27.35
N GLU A 1091 -1.08 17.47 28.02
CA GLU A 1091 -1.77 17.19 29.29
C GLU A 1091 -0.73 16.70 30.32
N PRO A 1092 -0.24 17.57 31.22
CA PRO A 1092 0.97 17.31 31.98
C PRO A 1092 0.86 16.16 32.98
N ASN A 1093 -0.37 15.79 33.36
CA ASN A 1093 -0.66 14.66 34.27
C ASN A 1093 -0.97 13.33 33.55
N GLN A 1094 -0.80 13.22 32.23
CA GLN A 1094 -1.12 12.01 31.47
C GLN A 1094 0.13 11.36 30.86
N PHE A 1095 0.23 10.04 30.97
CA PHE A 1095 1.27 9.24 30.33
C PHE A 1095 0.73 7.90 29.84
N ALA A 1096 1.49 7.24 28.95
CA ALA A 1096 1.22 5.88 28.50
C ALA A 1096 2.44 4.97 28.70
N LEU A 1097 2.15 3.70 29.01
CA LEU A 1097 3.12 2.62 29.23
C LEU A 1097 3.01 1.59 28.12
N GLY A 1098 4.15 1.12 27.60
CA GLY A 1098 4.25 -0.08 26.75
C GLY A 1098 4.89 -1.22 27.53
N LEU A 1099 4.21 -2.38 27.60
CA LEU A 1099 4.60 -3.53 28.43
C LEU A 1099 5.28 -4.66 27.65
N THR A 1100 5.96 -5.56 28.39
CA THR A 1100 6.51 -6.82 27.84
C THR A 1100 5.46 -7.82 27.35
N ASP A 1101 4.19 -7.72 27.78
CA ASP A 1101 3.09 -8.58 27.29
C ASP A 1101 2.40 -8.03 26.02
N GLY A 1102 2.88 -6.91 25.47
CA GLY A 1102 2.25 -6.19 24.37
C GLY A 1102 1.13 -5.23 24.78
N GLY A 1103 0.73 -5.21 26.06
CA GLY A 1103 -0.25 -4.26 26.56
C GLY A 1103 0.26 -2.83 26.50
N VAL A 1104 -0.54 -1.93 25.92
CA VAL A 1104 -0.39 -0.48 26.10
C VAL A 1104 -1.41 -0.01 27.13
N HIS A 1105 -1.01 0.80 28.11
CA HIS A 1105 -1.91 1.38 29.12
C HIS A 1105 -1.77 2.90 29.15
N VAL A 1106 -2.88 3.63 29.12
CA VAL A 1106 -2.93 5.08 29.41
C VAL A 1106 -3.29 5.26 30.88
N LEU A 1107 -2.56 6.14 31.58
CA LEU A 1107 -2.78 6.42 33.01
C LEU A 1107 -2.99 7.93 33.26
N GLU A 1108 -3.96 8.22 34.13
CA GLU A 1108 -4.35 9.56 34.58
C GLU A 1108 -4.69 9.55 36.08
N PRO A 1109 -4.56 10.68 36.79
CA PRO A 1109 -5.13 10.83 38.12
C PRO A 1109 -6.67 10.78 38.08
N LEU A 1110 -7.28 10.60 39.25
CA LEU A 1110 -8.72 10.77 39.43
C LEU A 1110 -9.14 12.21 39.13
N GLU A 1111 -10.35 12.39 38.60
CA GLU A 1111 -10.90 13.70 38.24
C GLU A 1111 -11.07 14.62 39.46
N SER A 1112 -11.26 14.04 40.65
CA SER A 1112 -11.32 14.74 41.94
C SER A 1112 -9.96 15.25 42.45
N GLU A 1113 -8.85 14.65 42.05
CA GLU A 1113 -7.49 15.09 42.44
C GLU A 1113 -6.85 15.98 41.36
N GLY A 1114 -7.07 15.67 40.08
CA GLY A 1114 -6.57 16.40 38.91
C GLY A 1114 -5.05 16.44 38.73
N LYS A 1115 -4.27 16.01 39.73
CA LYS A 1115 -2.80 16.02 39.76
C LYS A 1115 -2.29 14.84 40.60
N TRP A 1116 -1.25 14.16 40.13
CA TRP A 1116 -0.66 13.03 40.86
C TRP A 1116 -0.19 13.42 42.27
N GLY A 1117 -0.55 12.60 43.27
CA GLY A 1117 -0.10 12.78 44.64
C GLY A 1117 -0.62 14.06 45.30
N VAL A 1118 -1.94 14.25 45.28
CA VAL A 1118 -2.65 15.29 46.04
C VAL A 1118 -3.85 14.60 46.70
N PRO A 1119 -3.91 14.44 48.04
CA PRO A 1119 -5.00 13.73 48.67
C PRO A 1119 -6.34 14.46 48.45
N PRO A 1120 -7.47 13.73 48.35
CA PRO A 1120 -8.77 14.33 48.11
C PRO A 1120 -9.18 15.27 49.25
N PRO A 1121 -9.94 16.34 48.95
CA PRO A 1121 -10.52 17.19 49.99
C PRO A 1121 -11.51 16.38 50.83
N ALA A 1122 -11.53 16.60 52.15
CA ALA A 1122 -12.46 15.91 53.04
C ALA A 1122 -13.91 16.36 52.75
N GLU A 1123 -14.78 15.40 52.42
CA GLU A 1123 -16.19 15.68 52.17
C GLU A 1123 -16.92 16.07 53.46
N ASN A 1124 -17.60 17.22 53.45
CA ASN A 1124 -18.43 17.66 54.57
C ASN A 1124 -19.78 16.92 54.55
N GLY A 1125 -20.01 16.06 55.54
CA GLY A 1125 -21.35 15.58 55.87
C GLY A 1125 -22.29 16.72 56.29
N SER A 1126 -23.58 16.59 56.01
CA SER A 1126 -24.54 17.70 56.03
C SER A 1126 -25.39 17.80 57.31
N THR A 1127 -25.65 19.05 57.73
CA THR A 1127 -26.64 19.50 58.75
C THR A 1127 -26.38 19.06 60.21
N SER A 1128 -26.39 19.96 61.20
CA SER A 1128 -27.54 20.80 61.57
C SER A 1128 -27.16 21.96 62.54
N SER A 1129 -27.99 23.02 62.58
CA SER A 1129 -28.17 24.04 63.66
C SER A 1129 -26.92 24.56 64.43
N LEU A 1130 -26.58 25.87 64.45
CA LEU A 1130 -27.45 27.01 64.84
C LEU A 1130 -26.86 28.40 64.44
N SER A 1131 -27.77 29.34 64.15
CA SER A 1131 -27.69 30.82 64.25
C SER A 1131 -26.34 31.58 64.25
N THR A 1132 -26.18 32.50 63.29
CA THR A 1132 -25.32 33.68 63.37
C THR A 1132 -26.12 35.00 63.28
N PRO A 1133 -25.76 36.06 64.04
CA PRO A 1133 -26.25 37.42 63.84
C PRO A 1133 -25.52 38.13 62.66
N PRO A 1134 -26.04 39.27 62.15
CA PRO A 1134 -25.73 39.76 60.79
C PRO A 1134 -24.45 40.62 60.67
N PRO A 1135 -23.91 40.76 59.44
CA PRO A 1135 -22.77 41.64 59.14
C PRO A 1135 -23.16 43.11 58.94
N ALA A 1136 -22.20 44.02 59.13
CA ALA A 1136 -22.29 45.42 58.71
C ALA A 1136 -21.80 45.60 57.24
N GLY A 1137 -22.17 46.73 56.62
CA GLY A 1137 -21.89 47.04 55.21
C GLY A 1137 -20.43 47.39 54.87
N ALA A 1138 -20.12 47.82 53.63
CA ALA A 1138 -21.04 48.37 52.63
C ALA A 1138 -20.63 48.15 51.15
N SER A 1139 -21.42 48.77 50.26
CA SER A 1139 -21.34 48.92 48.79
C SER A 1139 -19.97 49.41 48.24
N SER A 1140 -19.65 49.33 46.93
CA SER A 1140 -20.54 49.56 45.77
C SER A 1140 -20.18 48.82 44.46
N SER A 1141 -20.98 49.15 43.43
CA SER A 1141 -21.05 48.68 42.03
C SER A 1141 -19.79 49.00 41.18
N ASP A 1142 -19.62 48.58 39.91
CA ASP A 1142 -20.63 48.46 38.84
C ASP A 1142 -20.41 47.40 37.74
N GLN A 1143 -21.45 47.21 36.92
CA GLN A 1143 -21.55 46.28 35.78
C GLN A 1143 -21.30 47.00 34.43
N PRO A 1144 -21.18 46.30 33.28
CA PRO A 1144 -22.40 46.04 32.48
C PRO A 1144 -22.43 44.69 31.75
N GLN A 1145 -23.57 44.42 31.10
CA GLN A 1145 -23.92 43.16 30.44
C GLN A 1145 -23.50 43.13 28.95
N ARG A 1146 -23.16 41.94 28.43
CA ARG A 1146 -24.05 41.24 27.48
C ARG A 1146 -23.76 39.75 27.37
#